data_AF-A0A2N1IDH4-F1
#
_entry.id   AF-A0A2N1IDH4-F1
#
_cell.length_a   1.000
_cell.length_b   1.000
_cell.length_c   1.000
_cell.angle_alpha   90.00
_cell.angle_beta   90.00
_cell.angle_gamma   90.00
#
_symmetry.space_group_name_H-M   'P 1'
#
loop_
_entity.id
_entity.type
_entity.pdbx_description
1 polymer ?
#
loop_
_entity_poly.entity_id
_entity_poly.type
_entity_poly.pdbx_seq_one_letter_code
_entity_poly.pdbx_strand_id
1 'polypeptide(L)'
;MSLLIALISACGGETGGEEEAINNDLDNDSIVNSIDICPNTPTNNVVNSVGCSDSELDTDTDGIFDNVDVCPNTAVGSVVDSTGCLVIVIADADNDGVVDVSDSCPETAAGKLVDETGCEIMSQTVDITIQAEDYINYHDTTPANEGGAGDRNDGVDIEVTTDTGGGFNVGYTETGEWLEYAVTLDPGTYTINTRIASESGGGQYTLSINGNNIGSDSVSGTGGWQTYITQNVNSFTIADGSEPHTLRLDVDSGSFNINWLQIVSLIDDDNDGVANELDSCPGTPKGTLVNAIGCEIVSVNHEVSYSNERLTGGVDSAKPDFTLYVFDNDLSTPETSVCNGDCATSWPPVLVGDVEASGVNGLSTITRNDGTLQAAHNGRPLYFYAQDSAVGDTNGEGLGDVWWLVPYGVLGDIAALYNSSTILEPDTQVETEDALITRFSDRPRTRHAKEDQFQSYDHYIKFYFEDRSSNIEIIDYVAKGGDTIEMNVRTIFPLSDLEAENRWWYQGFTTVAQYASNGIMDFIGTEVIDGVTYYNYQKIGNQNTRLGREIRIGDEMEFEISQFSAPGIPRGQTNYYGTTFLYIVGEGIVPWYTEISGPFPEDSAKIPEEYWLGGNTSMHYQYTDEPDNHFMQMATNLSYDNGQTFLLGRRVHHSSFVDGTHDEDADNGVFADNVGLSGPRYVNESCVDCHARNGSAPVAENGVLLDRWVFKVGDEDGNPDPSIGRVLQPNGSGGEGNVSIASWIELSNGLRRPNYQFSGATPATFSARIAPRLVGLGLLEAISEVDIIALADPTDTDGNGISGVANKTIDPENSELTRLGRFGWKAGTSSVRHQVAGALNTDIGVRTSVLPDLDCGSEQANCGGASPIMPEKNLNDLVKYISTLGVRPQRVWKSGVEDTQVLAGSAKFEEIGCVDCHTKTFQTSEFHPLAEVRNQTIHPYTDMLLHDMGPGLADNLGEGLANGSEWRTTPLWGLGLSACVTSGVTNPTGAEGDEICTPHHAYLHDGRARSIEEAILWHGGESENSTTLYKALSDSDKAALLSFLRSL
;
A
#
# COMPACT_ATOMS: atom_id res chain seq x y z
N MET A 1 -14.85 -66.03 16.57
CA MET A 1 -15.42 -67.20 17.24
C MET A 1 -14.27 -68.10 17.68
N SER A 2 -13.99 -68.09 18.98
CA SER A 2 -13.44 -69.18 19.81
C SER A 2 -12.07 -69.84 19.52
N LEU A 3 -11.14 -69.59 20.46
CA LEU A 3 -10.45 -70.55 21.34
C LEU A 3 -9.62 -71.75 20.77
N LEU A 4 -8.29 -71.62 20.86
CA LEU A 4 -7.32 -72.34 21.72
C LEU A 4 -7.19 -73.90 21.74
N ILE A 5 -5.90 -74.32 21.67
CA ILE A 5 -5.20 -75.53 22.20
C ILE A 5 -5.04 -76.79 21.32
N ALA A 6 -3.77 -77.18 21.09
CA ALA A 6 -3.34 -78.58 20.94
C ALA A 6 -1.98 -78.83 21.64
N LEU A 7 -1.92 -79.94 22.39
CA LEU A 7 -0.86 -80.40 23.29
C LEU A 7 0.24 -81.28 22.63
N ILE A 8 1.43 -81.16 23.24
CA ILE A 8 2.56 -82.08 23.57
C ILE A 8 2.44 -83.58 23.24
N SER A 9 3.58 -84.19 22.86
CA SER A 9 3.81 -85.62 22.60
C SER A 9 4.78 -86.28 23.60
N ALA A 10 4.38 -87.50 24.03
CA ALA A 10 5.18 -88.73 24.27
C ALA A 10 6.17 -88.89 25.45
N CYS A 11 5.63 -89.44 26.56
CA CYS A 11 5.91 -90.74 27.23
C CYS A 11 7.24 -91.51 27.03
N GLY A 12 7.87 -91.94 28.15
CA GLY A 12 8.25 -93.36 28.36
C GLY A 12 9.62 -93.68 28.98
N GLY A 13 9.62 -94.43 30.10
CA GLY A 13 10.56 -95.57 30.30
C GLY A 13 11.48 -95.57 31.53
N GLU A 14 11.33 -96.58 32.40
CA GLU A 14 12.00 -96.79 33.69
C GLU A 14 13.34 -97.58 33.65
N THR A 15 14.02 -97.58 34.81
CA THR A 15 14.86 -98.64 35.46
C THR A 15 16.41 -98.55 35.43
N GLY A 16 16.99 -98.09 36.56
CA GLY A 16 17.70 -98.92 37.55
C GLY A 16 19.14 -99.40 37.29
N GLY A 17 20.10 -98.95 38.12
CA GLY A 17 21.40 -99.59 38.35
C GLY A 17 22.39 -98.72 39.15
N GLU A 18 22.60 -99.04 40.43
CA GLU A 18 23.57 -98.40 41.35
C GLU A 18 25.03 -98.84 41.07
N GLU A 19 25.98 -97.91 41.13
CA GLU A 19 27.41 -98.19 41.32
C GLU A 19 28.04 -97.06 42.19
N GLU A 20 28.79 -97.44 43.23
CA GLU A 20 29.29 -96.58 44.31
C GLU A 20 30.19 -95.42 43.83
N ALA A 21 29.93 -94.24 44.42
CA ALA A 21 30.57 -92.97 44.16
C ALA A 21 32.04 -92.91 44.63
N ILE A 22 32.91 -92.42 43.74
CA ILE A 22 34.24 -91.94 44.10
C ILE A 22 34.05 -90.54 44.70
N ASN A 23 34.18 -90.45 46.02
CA ASN A 23 34.00 -89.26 46.84
C ASN A 23 35.19 -88.29 46.67
N ASN A 24 35.34 -87.68 45.49
CA ASN A 24 36.28 -86.58 45.27
C ASN A 24 35.59 -85.26 45.67
N ASP A 25 36.28 -84.48 46.48
CA ASP A 25 35.97 -83.09 46.88
C ASP A 25 37.18 -82.27 46.38
N LEU A 26 36.98 -81.40 45.38
CA LEU A 26 38.05 -80.74 44.63
C LEU A 26 38.56 -79.47 45.33
N ASP A 27 37.70 -78.72 45.99
CA ASP A 27 38.01 -77.45 46.65
C ASP A 27 38.15 -77.57 48.18
N ASN A 28 37.89 -78.76 48.72
CA ASN A 28 37.98 -79.15 50.13
C ASN A 28 37.00 -78.38 51.03
N ASP A 29 35.80 -78.10 50.52
CA ASP A 29 34.72 -77.48 51.27
C ASP A 29 33.89 -78.49 52.10
N SER A 30 34.23 -79.78 52.01
CA SER A 30 33.56 -80.94 52.64
C SER A 30 32.31 -81.46 51.92
N ILE A 31 31.99 -80.95 50.74
CA ILE A 31 30.97 -81.44 49.83
C ILE A 31 31.66 -82.09 48.63
N VAL A 32 31.08 -83.19 48.14
CA VAL A 32 31.74 -83.98 47.09
C VAL A 32 31.27 -83.53 45.72
N ASN A 33 32.20 -83.51 44.76
CA ASN A 33 32.03 -82.96 43.42
C ASN A 33 30.78 -83.44 42.67
N SER A 34 30.25 -84.62 43.02
CA SER A 34 29.03 -85.15 42.40
C SER A 34 27.76 -84.39 42.78
N ILE A 35 27.78 -83.64 43.89
CA ILE A 35 26.65 -82.83 44.38
C ILE A 35 27.05 -81.37 44.67
N ASP A 36 28.32 -81.04 44.48
CA ASP A 36 28.86 -79.70 44.63
C ASP A 36 28.57 -78.84 43.38
N ILE A 37 27.79 -77.79 43.58
CA ILE A 37 27.39 -76.81 42.55
C ILE A 37 28.40 -75.66 42.46
N CYS A 38 29.22 -75.45 43.51
CA CYS A 38 30.21 -74.39 43.60
C CYS A 38 31.62 -74.98 43.75
N PRO A 39 32.20 -75.54 42.66
CA PRO A 39 33.40 -76.39 42.71
C PRO A 39 34.74 -75.66 42.99
N ASN A 40 34.68 -74.41 43.46
CA ASN A 40 35.85 -73.60 43.82
C ASN A 40 35.63 -72.78 45.10
N THR A 41 34.76 -73.25 45.99
CA THR A 41 34.43 -72.56 47.23
C THR A 41 35.69 -72.33 48.06
N PRO A 42 35.98 -71.09 48.51
CA PRO A 42 37.18 -70.81 49.29
C PRO A 42 37.30 -71.68 50.54
N THR A 43 38.45 -72.33 50.71
CA THR A 43 38.70 -73.25 51.81
C THR A 43 38.47 -72.57 53.18
N ASN A 44 37.62 -73.17 54.02
CA ASN A 44 37.12 -72.70 55.33
C ASN A 44 35.86 -71.82 55.34
N ASN A 45 35.20 -71.57 54.21
CA ASN A 45 33.85 -71.02 54.23
C ASN A 45 32.84 -72.04 54.75
N VAL A 46 31.76 -71.57 55.39
CA VAL A 46 30.62 -72.43 55.72
C VAL A 46 29.80 -72.60 54.44
N VAL A 47 29.65 -73.84 53.98
CA VAL A 47 28.93 -74.17 52.76
C VAL A 47 27.59 -74.81 53.05
N ASN A 48 26.63 -74.61 52.16
CA ASN A 48 25.32 -75.25 52.23
C ASN A 48 25.42 -76.73 51.75
N SER A 49 24.28 -77.41 51.68
CA SER A 49 24.24 -78.85 51.32
C SER A 49 24.66 -79.17 49.88
N VAL A 50 24.91 -78.16 49.04
CA VAL A 50 25.35 -78.29 47.64
C VAL A 50 26.69 -77.62 47.39
N GLY A 51 27.49 -77.35 48.43
CA GLY A 51 28.87 -76.87 48.30
C GLY A 51 29.04 -75.36 48.10
N CYS A 52 27.95 -74.58 48.10
CA CYS A 52 28.04 -73.15 47.91
C CYS A 52 28.09 -72.40 49.25
N SER A 53 29.01 -71.44 49.37
CA SER A 53 29.03 -70.48 50.49
C SER A 53 28.18 -69.25 50.18
N ASP A 54 27.81 -68.47 51.20
CA ASP A 54 27.08 -67.20 51.02
C ASP A 54 27.84 -66.23 50.09
N SER A 55 29.15 -66.37 49.90
CA SER A 55 29.92 -65.55 48.94
C SER A 55 29.75 -65.94 47.47
N GLU A 56 29.01 -67.00 47.21
CA GLU A 56 28.80 -67.59 45.88
C GLU A 56 27.31 -67.84 45.59
N LEU A 57 26.44 -67.63 46.57
CA LEU A 57 24.99 -67.67 46.45
C LEU A 57 24.46 -66.26 46.25
N ASP A 58 23.51 -66.12 45.36
CA ASP A 58 22.69 -64.93 45.15
C ASP A 58 21.25 -65.45 45.19
N THR A 59 20.69 -65.51 46.40
CA THR A 59 19.46 -66.26 46.71
C THR A 59 18.23 -65.63 46.07
N ASP A 60 18.19 -64.30 45.94
CA ASP A 60 17.09 -63.57 45.33
C ASP A 60 17.37 -63.11 43.89
N THR A 61 18.56 -63.41 43.35
CA THR A 61 18.98 -63.21 41.96
C THR A 61 18.93 -61.75 41.51
N ASP A 62 19.31 -60.83 42.41
CA ASP A 62 19.40 -59.40 42.14
C ASP A 62 20.80 -58.95 41.63
N GLY A 63 21.78 -59.86 41.64
CA GLY A 63 23.15 -59.64 41.19
C GLY A 63 24.16 -59.36 42.30
N ILE A 64 23.74 -59.38 43.58
CA ILE A 64 24.61 -59.22 44.75
C ILE A 64 24.65 -60.54 45.55
N PHE A 65 25.84 -61.03 45.90
CA PHE A 65 25.96 -62.30 46.65
C PHE A 65 25.51 -62.16 48.12
N ASP A 66 24.90 -63.21 48.66
CA ASP A 66 24.28 -63.30 50.00
C ASP A 66 25.22 -62.83 51.14
N ASN A 67 26.54 -62.94 50.98
CA ASN A 67 27.51 -62.52 52.00
C ASN A 67 27.66 -60.98 52.12
N VAL A 68 27.26 -60.23 51.10
CA VAL A 68 27.31 -58.76 51.05
C VAL A 68 25.94 -58.14 50.78
N ASP A 69 24.92 -58.95 50.56
CA ASP A 69 23.53 -58.55 50.40
C ASP A 69 22.87 -58.26 51.76
N VAL A 70 22.45 -57.01 51.94
CA VAL A 70 21.75 -56.51 53.13
C VAL A 70 20.24 -56.62 52.97
N CYS A 71 19.74 -56.78 51.74
CA CYS A 71 18.34 -56.82 51.35
C CYS A 71 17.99 -58.14 50.61
N PRO A 72 18.03 -59.29 51.31
CA PRO A 72 18.04 -60.65 50.73
C PRO A 72 16.71 -61.18 50.16
N ASN A 73 15.79 -60.28 49.79
CA ASN A 73 14.53 -60.62 49.13
C ASN A 73 14.14 -59.56 48.09
N THR A 74 15.11 -58.92 47.46
CA THR A 74 14.89 -57.98 46.37
C THR A 74 14.36 -58.73 45.14
N ALA A 75 13.36 -58.15 44.48
CA ALA A 75 12.69 -58.83 43.38
C ALA A 75 13.62 -58.94 42.16
N VAL A 76 13.74 -60.15 41.61
CA VAL A 76 14.51 -60.47 40.39
C VAL A 76 14.33 -59.40 39.31
N GLY A 77 15.42 -58.75 38.91
CA GLY A 77 15.44 -57.70 37.88
C GLY A 77 15.25 -56.26 38.38
N SER A 78 15.21 -56.03 39.68
CA SER A 78 15.23 -54.69 40.27
C SER A 78 16.62 -54.03 40.11
N VAL A 79 16.67 -52.70 39.98
CA VAL A 79 17.93 -51.96 40.05
C VAL A 79 18.30 -51.80 41.53
N VAL A 80 19.40 -52.42 41.94
CA VAL A 80 19.88 -52.43 43.33
C VAL A 80 21.20 -51.71 43.48
N ASP A 81 21.48 -51.20 44.68
CA ASP A 81 22.78 -50.64 45.01
C ASP A 81 23.81 -51.73 45.33
N SER A 82 25.03 -51.34 45.72
CA SER A 82 26.11 -52.28 46.05
C SER A 82 25.85 -53.15 47.30
N THR A 83 24.69 -53.02 47.94
CA THR A 83 24.27 -53.78 49.13
C THR A 83 22.98 -54.57 48.91
N GLY A 84 22.53 -54.76 47.66
CA GLY A 84 21.33 -55.54 47.30
C GLY A 84 20.02 -54.83 47.60
N CYS A 85 20.06 -53.57 48.04
CA CYS A 85 18.86 -52.81 48.37
C CYS A 85 18.33 -52.07 47.15
N LEU A 86 17.01 -52.15 46.94
CA LEU A 86 16.26 -51.46 45.90
C LEU A 86 16.61 -49.96 45.86
N VAL A 87 17.19 -49.53 44.75
CA VAL A 87 17.29 -48.12 44.40
C VAL A 87 15.93 -47.73 43.88
N ILE A 88 15.17 -46.97 44.68
CA ILE A 88 13.96 -46.30 44.20
C ILE A 88 14.44 -45.26 43.19
N VAL A 89 14.41 -45.62 41.92
CA VAL A 89 14.33 -44.63 40.84
C VAL A 89 12.93 -44.07 40.98
N ILE A 90 12.85 -42.94 41.67
CA ILE A 90 11.66 -42.10 41.65
C ILE A 90 11.55 -41.65 40.20
N ALA A 91 10.58 -42.23 39.49
CA ALA A 91 10.23 -41.76 38.17
C ALA A 91 9.72 -40.33 38.32
N ASP A 92 10.24 -39.49 37.46
CA ASP A 92 9.83 -38.12 37.18
C ASP A 92 9.64 -38.20 35.66
N ALA A 93 8.43 -38.60 35.27
CA ALA A 93 8.11 -39.09 33.94
C ALA A 93 8.26 -38.01 32.87
N ASP A 94 8.05 -36.75 33.26
CA ASP A 94 8.15 -35.57 32.41
C ASP A 94 9.45 -34.75 32.65
N ASN A 95 10.26 -35.13 33.65
CA ASN A 95 11.54 -34.53 34.04
C ASN A 95 11.42 -33.05 34.45
N ASP A 96 10.35 -32.70 35.15
CA ASP A 96 10.09 -31.35 35.66
C ASP A 96 10.76 -31.06 37.03
N GLY A 97 11.33 -32.10 37.67
CA GLY A 97 12.00 -32.03 38.96
C GLY A 97 11.14 -32.44 40.16
N VAL A 98 9.86 -32.81 39.94
CA VAL A 98 8.95 -33.40 40.92
C VAL A 98 8.67 -34.85 40.54
N VAL A 99 8.67 -35.73 41.53
CA VAL A 99 8.56 -37.17 41.30
C VAL A 99 7.09 -37.57 41.12
N ASP A 100 6.79 -38.54 40.24
CA ASP A 100 5.44 -38.99 39.84
C ASP A 100 4.46 -39.22 41.02
N VAL A 101 4.99 -39.58 42.19
CA VAL A 101 4.18 -39.86 43.39
C VAL A 101 3.72 -38.61 44.14
N SER A 102 4.36 -37.47 43.88
CA SER A 102 4.04 -36.14 44.42
C SER A 102 3.56 -35.19 43.31
N ASP A 103 3.66 -35.62 42.07
CA ASP A 103 3.28 -34.88 40.87
C ASP A 103 1.80 -35.08 40.53
N SER A 104 1.09 -33.97 40.51
CA SER A 104 -0.34 -33.83 40.19
C SER A 104 -0.56 -33.37 38.74
N CYS A 105 0.50 -33.02 38.02
CA CYS A 105 0.53 -32.52 36.65
C CYS A 105 1.59 -33.26 35.81
N PRO A 106 1.36 -34.56 35.51
CA PRO A 106 2.36 -35.52 35.00
C PRO A 106 2.77 -35.38 33.52
N GLU A 107 2.54 -34.21 32.94
CA GLU A 107 2.90 -33.88 31.55
C GLU A 107 3.55 -32.48 31.46
N THR A 108 4.12 -31.96 32.55
CA THR A 108 4.79 -30.66 32.58
C THR A 108 6.12 -30.72 31.83
N ALA A 109 6.33 -29.80 30.87
CA ALA A 109 7.50 -29.84 30.00
C ALA A 109 8.82 -29.67 30.79
N ALA A 110 9.77 -30.59 30.57
CA ALA A 110 11.11 -30.56 31.16
C ALA A 110 11.79 -29.18 31.06
N GLY A 111 12.10 -28.57 32.21
CA GLY A 111 12.78 -27.26 32.31
C GLY A 111 11.88 -26.09 32.72
N LYS A 112 10.57 -26.30 32.88
CA LYS A 112 9.65 -25.32 33.47
C LYS A 112 9.79 -25.26 35.00
N LEU A 113 9.46 -24.11 35.61
CA LEU A 113 9.42 -23.97 37.07
C LEU A 113 8.10 -24.52 37.59
N VAL A 114 8.16 -25.48 38.51
CA VAL A 114 6.97 -26.21 39.01
C VAL A 114 6.80 -26.04 40.52
N ASP A 115 5.56 -26.12 40.99
CA ASP A 115 5.24 -26.04 42.42
C ASP A 115 5.54 -27.36 43.14
N GLU A 116 5.24 -27.43 44.44
CA GLU A 116 5.48 -28.65 45.24
C GLU A 116 4.64 -29.87 44.80
N THR A 117 3.73 -29.69 43.84
CA THR A 117 2.86 -30.71 43.26
C THR A 117 3.12 -30.98 41.77
N GLY A 118 4.25 -30.53 41.20
CA GLY A 118 4.62 -30.82 39.80
C GLY A 118 3.81 -30.04 38.76
N CYS A 119 2.99 -29.08 39.20
CA CYS A 119 2.25 -28.22 38.29
C CYS A 119 3.08 -26.99 37.94
N GLU A 120 3.14 -26.65 36.65
CA GLU A 120 3.80 -25.44 36.16
C GLU A 120 3.34 -24.23 36.98
N ILE A 121 4.29 -23.56 37.64
CA ILE A 121 4.06 -22.27 38.25
C ILE A 121 3.92 -21.31 37.08
N MET A 122 2.69 -21.04 36.67
CA MET A 122 2.44 -19.84 35.88
C MET A 122 2.91 -18.67 36.73
N SER A 123 4.03 -18.07 36.32
CA SER A 123 4.53 -16.85 36.94
C SER A 123 3.39 -15.84 36.92
N GLN A 124 2.92 -15.52 38.12
CA GLN A 124 1.73 -14.74 38.34
C GLN A 124 1.83 -13.44 37.53
N THR A 125 0.91 -13.26 36.58
CA THR A 125 0.70 -11.97 35.93
C THR A 125 0.54 -10.93 37.03
N VAL A 126 1.46 -9.98 37.10
CA VAL A 126 1.26 -8.80 37.93
C VAL A 126 0.17 -7.98 37.25
N ASP A 127 -1.07 -8.22 37.66
CA ASP A 127 -2.25 -7.40 37.36
C ASP A 127 -2.56 -6.56 38.60
N ILE A 128 -2.05 -5.32 38.61
CA ILE A 128 -2.26 -4.37 39.71
C ILE A 128 -3.31 -3.36 39.26
N THR A 129 -4.53 -3.51 39.78
CA THR A 129 -5.57 -2.48 39.67
C THR A 129 -5.51 -1.55 40.87
N ILE A 130 -5.31 -0.27 40.60
CA ILE A 130 -5.20 0.84 41.56
C ILE A 130 -6.49 1.65 41.43
N GLN A 131 -7.32 1.66 42.48
CA GLN A 131 -8.51 2.51 42.49
C GLN A 131 -8.08 3.98 42.54
N ALA A 132 -8.76 4.86 41.81
CA ALA A 132 -8.37 6.27 41.71
C ALA A 132 -8.42 6.98 43.07
N GLU A 133 -9.29 6.54 43.98
CA GLU A 133 -9.40 7.07 45.35
C GLU A 133 -8.29 6.60 46.31
N ASP A 134 -7.46 5.62 45.93
CA ASP A 134 -6.42 5.01 46.78
C ASP A 134 -5.05 5.72 46.66
N TYR A 135 -5.06 7.00 46.28
CA TYR A 135 -3.85 7.82 46.21
C TYR A 135 -3.19 8.01 47.59
N ILE A 136 -1.86 8.13 47.59
CA ILE A 136 -1.03 8.37 48.79
C ILE A 136 -0.64 9.84 48.96
N ASN A 137 -0.70 10.62 47.87
CA ASN A 137 -0.39 12.04 47.84
C ASN A 137 -1.14 12.67 46.65
N TYR A 138 -1.43 13.96 46.74
CA TYR A 138 -2.25 14.64 45.74
C TYR A 138 -1.99 16.15 45.72
N HIS A 139 -2.41 16.79 44.63
CA HIS A 139 -2.61 18.22 44.55
C HIS A 139 -3.95 18.50 43.91
N ASP A 140 -4.77 19.22 44.68
CA ASP A 140 -6.10 19.65 44.31
C ASP A 140 -6.09 21.18 44.21
N THR A 141 -6.71 21.71 43.15
CA THR A 141 -6.75 23.16 42.94
C THR A 141 -7.88 23.83 43.73
N THR A 142 -8.80 23.03 44.28
CA THR A 142 -9.92 23.47 45.09
C THR A 142 -9.76 23.06 46.58
N PRO A 143 -10.35 23.81 47.53
CA PRO A 143 -10.23 23.48 48.96
C PRO A 143 -11.26 22.46 49.46
N ALA A 144 -12.21 22.03 48.62
CA ALA A 144 -13.37 21.28 49.07
C ALA A 144 -13.78 20.25 48.02
N ASN A 145 -13.96 19.00 48.46
CA ASN A 145 -14.47 17.92 47.63
C ASN A 145 -15.88 18.24 47.08
N GLU A 146 -15.96 18.42 45.77
CA GLU A 146 -17.16 18.74 44.99
C GLU A 146 -18.01 17.49 44.65
N GLY A 147 -17.39 16.30 44.63
CA GLY A 147 -18.05 15.01 44.38
C GLY A 147 -18.94 14.52 45.54
N GLY A 148 -18.79 15.08 46.73
CA GLY A 148 -19.75 14.95 47.84
C GLY A 148 -19.77 13.60 48.56
N ALA A 149 -18.78 12.72 48.33
CA ALA A 149 -18.62 11.46 49.06
C ALA A 149 -18.05 11.70 50.47
N GLY A 150 -18.95 11.82 51.46
CA GLY A 150 -18.70 12.39 52.79
C GLY A 150 -17.90 11.57 53.83
N ASP A 151 -16.93 10.75 53.42
CA ASP A 151 -16.09 9.97 54.35
C ASP A 151 -14.59 10.38 54.36
N ARG A 152 -14.15 11.27 53.45
CA ARG A 152 -12.78 11.83 53.42
C ARG A 152 -12.74 13.29 53.84
N ASN A 153 -11.64 13.70 54.50
CA ASN A 153 -11.43 15.08 54.98
C ASN A 153 -10.37 15.84 54.15
N ASP A 154 -10.05 15.33 52.96
CA ASP A 154 -9.11 15.93 52.00
C ASP A 154 -9.87 16.68 50.88
N GLY A 155 -9.10 17.32 49.98
CA GLY A 155 -9.62 18.17 48.91
C GLY A 155 -10.11 17.40 47.68
N VAL A 156 -9.58 16.19 47.44
CA VAL A 156 -9.82 15.43 46.20
C VAL A 156 -11.29 15.15 45.96
N ASP A 157 -11.73 15.51 44.76
CA ASP A 157 -13.10 15.41 44.28
C ASP A 157 -13.52 13.96 43.97
N ILE A 158 -13.87 13.22 45.02
CA ILE A 158 -14.40 11.85 44.91
C ILE A 158 -15.93 11.79 44.92
N GLU A 159 -16.50 10.96 44.05
CA GLU A 159 -17.93 10.64 44.01
C GLU A 159 -18.18 9.12 43.90
N VAL A 160 -19.42 8.68 44.16
CA VAL A 160 -19.78 7.25 44.06
C VAL A 160 -19.87 6.85 42.59
N THR A 161 -19.10 5.84 42.19
CA THR A 161 -19.12 5.34 40.81
C THR A 161 -20.23 4.33 40.56
N THR A 162 -20.80 4.34 39.35
CA THR A 162 -21.75 3.31 38.89
C THR A 162 -21.09 2.21 38.05
N ASP A 163 -19.77 2.27 37.85
CA ASP A 163 -19.03 1.28 37.06
C ASP A 163 -18.98 -0.11 37.74
N THR A 164 -18.63 -1.12 36.95
CA THR A 164 -18.53 -2.50 37.44
C THR A 164 -17.40 -2.63 38.47
N GLY A 165 -17.70 -3.20 39.65
CA GLY A 165 -16.75 -3.30 40.78
C GLY A 165 -16.82 -2.13 41.79
N GLY A 166 -17.80 -1.24 41.66
CA GLY A 166 -17.78 0.11 42.22
C GLY A 166 -17.50 0.32 43.73
N GLY A 167 -16.68 1.35 43.97
CA GLY A 167 -16.41 2.07 45.22
C GLY A 167 -16.61 3.58 44.99
N PHE A 168 -15.52 4.32 44.76
CA PHE A 168 -15.56 5.73 44.35
C PHE A 168 -14.82 5.93 43.01
N ASN A 169 -15.01 7.08 42.37
CA ASN A 169 -14.14 7.55 41.30
C ASN A 169 -13.65 8.96 41.66
N VAL A 170 -12.57 9.40 41.03
CA VAL A 170 -12.16 10.81 41.06
C VAL A 170 -12.81 11.51 39.86
N GLY A 171 -13.44 12.65 40.10
CA GLY A 171 -14.11 13.46 39.09
C GLY A 171 -13.77 14.93 39.25
N TYR A 172 -14.53 15.81 38.59
CA TYR A 172 -14.34 17.28 38.67
C TYR A 172 -12.90 17.75 38.38
N THR A 173 -12.16 16.94 37.63
CA THR A 173 -10.73 17.16 37.36
C THR A 173 -10.49 18.51 36.68
N GLU A 174 -9.52 19.25 37.18
CA GLU A 174 -9.07 20.54 36.66
C GLU A 174 -7.60 20.51 36.24
N THR A 175 -7.25 21.42 35.33
CA THR A 175 -5.89 21.48 34.78
C THR A 175 -4.86 21.79 35.88
N GLY A 176 -3.83 20.95 36.00
CA GLY A 176 -2.75 21.10 36.97
C GLY A 176 -2.96 20.34 38.29
N GLU A 177 -4.04 19.55 38.38
CA GLU A 177 -4.24 18.58 39.47
C GLU A 177 -3.44 17.31 39.23
N TRP A 178 -3.12 16.60 40.30
CA TRP A 178 -2.40 15.33 40.18
C TRP A 178 -2.63 14.40 41.37
N LEU A 179 -2.48 13.10 41.11
CA LEU A 179 -2.57 12.02 42.09
C LEU A 179 -1.32 11.16 42.04
N GLU A 180 -0.81 10.75 43.20
CA GLU A 180 0.34 9.86 43.33
C GLU A 180 -0.04 8.57 44.08
N TYR A 181 0.50 7.44 43.61
CA TYR A 181 0.25 6.09 44.11
C TYR A 181 1.59 5.40 44.38
N ALA A 182 1.67 4.59 45.44
CA ALA A 182 2.81 3.71 45.66
C ALA A 182 2.54 2.35 45.00
N VAL A 183 3.41 1.95 44.08
CA VAL A 183 3.36 0.64 43.40
C VAL A 183 4.68 -0.08 43.58
N THR A 184 4.67 -1.39 43.78
CA THR A 184 5.92 -2.19 43.79
C THR A 184 5.89 -3.06 42.55
N LEU A 185 6.83 -2.80 41.64
CA LEU A 185 6.99 -3.50 40.37
C LEU A 185 8.37 -4.15 40.38
N ASP A 186 8.44 -5.41 39.96
CA ASP A 186 9.72 -6.08 39.70
C ASP A 186 10.33 -5.56 38.38
N PRO A 187 11.62 -5.84 38.09
CA PRO A 187 12.17 -5.53 36.79
C PRO A 187 11.41 -6.27 35.69
N GLY A 188 10.88 -5.55 34.70
CA GLY A 188 10.03 -6.13 33.67
C GLY A 188 9.40 -5.09 32.75
N THR A 189 8.71 -5.56 31.71
CA THR A 189 7.91 -4.74 30.81
C THR A 189 6.46 -4.80 31.23
N TYR A 190 5.79 -3.66 31.25
CA TYR A 190 4.41 -3.51 31.69
C TYR A 190 3.62 -2.68 30.69
N THR A 191 2.32 -2.88 30.64
CA THR A 191 1.37 -1.96 30.03
C THR A 191 0.53 -1.27 31.10
N ILE A 192 0.13 -0.01 30.87
CA ILE A 192 -0.76 0.73 31.77
C ILE A 192 -2.07 1.10 31.07
N ASN A 193 -3.17 0.70 31.69
CA ASN A 193 -4.52 1.01 31.28
C ASN A 193 -5.18 1.98 32.27
N THR A 194 -6.13 2.78 31.80
CA THR A 194 -6.95 3.66 32.63
C THR A 194 -8.42 3.44 32.33
N ARG A 195 -9.26 3.49 33.37
CA ARG A 195 -10.71 3.40 33.25
C ARG A 195 -11.32 4.78 33.45
N ILE A 196 -11.71 5.42 32.36
CA ILE A 196 -12.10 6.83 32.34
C ILE A 196 -13.49 7.05 31.75
N ALA A 197 -14.11 8.19 32.06
CA ALA A 197 -15.40 8.62 31.52
C ALA A 197 -15.45 10.14 31.31
N SER A 198 -16.16 10.61 30.28
CA SER A 198 -16.40 12.04 30.07
C SER A 198 -17.68 12.25 29.27
N GLU A 199 -18.53 13.21 29.66
CA GLU A 199 -19.70 13.58 28.86
C GLU A 199 -19.32 14.47 27.66
N SER A 200 -18.43 15.43 27.89
CA SER A 200 -18.05 16.46 26.90
C SER A 200 -16.81 16.11 26.07
N GLY A 201 -15.97 15.19 26.55
CA GLY A 201 -14.62 14.97 26.02
C GLY A 201 -13.68 16.16 26.25
N GLY A 202 -12.46 16.09 25.70
CA GLY A 202 -11.47 17.18 25.74
C GLY A 202 -10.52 17.14 26.94
N GLY A 203 -10.62 16.12 27.79
CA GLY A 203 -9.67 15.87 28.87
C GLY A 203 -8.34 15.31 28.35
N GLN A 204 -7.25 15.56 29.06
CA GLN A 204 -5.92 15.01 28.77
C GLN A 204 -5.19 14.75 30.08
N TYR A 205 -4.40 13.68 30.11
CA TYR A 205 -3.59 13.35 31.28
C TYR A 205 -2.27 12.69 30.87
N THR A 206 -1.29 12.84 31.75
CA THR A 206 0.04 12.24 31.63
C THR A 206 0.30 11.33 32.82
N LEU A 207 0.91 10.18 32.58
CA LEU A 207 1.33 9.22 33.59
C LEU A 207 2.86 9.22 33.71
N SER A 208 3.36 9.06 34.93
CA SER A 208 4.80 8.92 35.17
C SER A 208 5.12 7.92 36.30
N ILE A 209 6.24 7.22 36.18
CA ILE A 209 6.82 6.39 37.24
C ILE A 209 8.12 7.04 37.72
N ASN A 210 8.23 7.32 39.02
CA ASN A 210 9.39 7.97 39.65
C ASN A 210 9.77 9.30 38.97
N GLY A 211 8.78 10.02 38.42
CA GLY A 211 8.96 11.27 37.69
C GLY A 211 9.37 11.13 36.22
N ASN A 212 9.53 9.91 35.70
CA ASN A 212 9.74 9.65 34.28
C ASN A 212 8.39 9.44 33.58
N ASN A 213 8.11 10.21 32.53
CA ASN A 213 6.89 10.06 31.74
C ASN A 213 6.83 8.66 31.11
N ILE A 214 5.74 7.94 31.34
CA ILE A 214 5.48 6.60 30.80
C ILE A 214 4.36 6.58 29.76
N GLY A 215 3.67 7.69 29.51
CA GLY A 215 2.60 7.80 28.53
C GLY A 215 1.64 8.96 28.84
N SER A 216 0.89 9.40 27.84
CA SER A 216 -0.17 10.39 27.97
C SER A 216 -1.31 10.04 27.03
N ASP A 217 -2.55 10.33 27.40
CA ASP A 217 -3.72 10.06 26.55
C ASP A 217 -4.76 11.18 26.64
N SER A 218 -5.65 11.21 25.67
CA SER A 218 -6.79 12.11 25.59
C SER A 218 -8.09 11.38 25.87
N VAL A 219 -9.02 12.08 26.52
CA VAL A 219 -10.34 11.56 26.87
C VAL A 219 -11.39 12.14 25.93
N SER A 220 -11.86 11.32 24.98
CA SER A 220 -13.02 11.62 24.15
C SER A 220 -14.33 11.47 24.92
N GLY A 221 -15.43 12.06 24.42
CA GLY A 221 -16.75 11.88 25.03
C GLY A 221 -17.19 10.42 25.02
N THR A 222 -17.37 9.83 26.19
CA THR A 222 -17.73 8.41 26.40
C THR A 222 -19.23 8.17 26.47
N GLY A 223 -20.05 9.22 26.31
CA GLY A 223 -21.51 9.16 26.36
C GLY A 223 -22.13 9.49 27.73
N GLY A 224 -21.29 9.84 28.72
CA GLY A 224 -21.74 10.37 30.01
C GLY A 224 -20.67 10.27 31.11
N TRP A 225 -20.78 11.08 32.16
CA TRP A 225 -19.81 11.15 33.28
C TRP A 225 -19.58 9.84 34.03
N GLN A 226 -20.52 8.91 33.94
CA GLN A 226 -20.47 7.62 34.60
C GLN A 226 -20.50 6.44 33.60
N THR A 227 -20.24 6.72 32.32
CA THR A 227 -20.12 5.72 31.25
C THR A 227 -18.64 5.52 30.94
N TYR A 228 -18.06 4.44 31.47
CA TYR A 228 -16.63 4.23 31.45
C TYR A 228 -16.16 3.38 30.27
N ILE A 229 -15.02 3.77 29.70
CA ILE A 229 -14.23 2.97 28.77
C ILE A 229 -12.86 2.70 29.38
N THR A 230 -12.19 1.65 28.92
CA THR A 230 -10.80 1.36 29.28
C THR A 230 -9.91 1.78 28.12
N GLN A 231 -8.92 2.61 28.40
CA GLN A 231 -7.90 3.03 27.43
C GLN A 231 -6.57 2.36 27.77
N ASN A 232 -5.86 1.89 26.74
CA ASN A 232 -4.47 1.47 26.87
C ASN A 232 -3.60 2.69 26.56
N VAL A 233 -2.80 3.14 27.54
CA VAL A 233 -2.08 4.41 27.42
C VAL A 233 -0.72 4.21 26.76
N ASN A 234 0.08 3.27 27.26
CA ASN A 234 1.40 2.92 26.72
C ASN A 234 1.98 1.67 27.40
N SER A 235 3.08 1.13 26.86
CA SER A 235 3.96 0.19 27.55
C SER A 235 5.22 0.86 28.08
N PHE A 236 5.74 0.39 29.21
CA PHE A 236 6.94 0.92 29.87
C PHE A 236 7.76 -0.19 30.53
N THR A 237 9.03 0.08 30.83
CA THR A 237 9.94 -0.88 31.47
C THR A 237 10.39 -0.41 32.83
N ILE A 238 10.55 -1.36 33.76
CA ILE A 238 11.16 -1.18 35.08
C ILE A 238 12.50 -1.89 35.06
N ALA A 239 13.57 -1.15 35.37
CA ALA A 239 14.94 -1.66 35.32
C ALA A 239 15.41 -2.25 36.66
N ASP A 240 14.82 -1.83 37.78
CA ASP A 240 15.13 -2.29 39.13
C ASP A 240 13.86 -2.46 39.99
N GLY A 241 13.76 -3.53 40.77
CA GLY A 241 12.58 -3.84 41.59
C GLY A 241 12.78 -3.57 43.09
N SER A 242 13.87 -2.91 43.47
CA SER A 242 14.34 -2.92 44.86
C SER A 242 13.65 -1.92 45.81
N GLU A 243 12.70 -1.09 45.35
CA GLU A 243 11.96 -0.12 46.19
C GLU A 243 10.54 0.14 45.64
N PRO A 244 9.58 0.63 46.47
CA PRO A 244 8.29 1.10 45.97
C PRO A 244 8.46 2.29 45.03
N HIS A 245 7.85 2.19 43.86
CA HIS A 245 7.80 3.21 42.82
C HIS A 245 6.64 4.17 43.07
N THR A 246 6.80 5.43 42.70
CA THR A 246 5.71 6.42 42.70
C THR A 246 5.13 6.53 41.29
N LEU A 247 3.93 5.99 41.10
CA LEU A 247 3.11 6.24 39.92
C LEU A 247 2.37 7.57 40.12
N ARG A 248 2.42 8.47 39.15
CA ARG A 248 1.76 9.76 39.19
C ARG A 248 0.91 9.96 37.96
N LEU A 249 -0.31 10.46 38.17
CA LEU A 249 -1.21 10.95 37.14
C LEU A 249 -1.30 12.47 37.24
N ASP A 250 -0.93 13.16 36.19
CA ASP A 250 -1.07 14.61 36.03
C ASP A 250 -2.23 14.92 35.09
N VAL A 251 -3.14 15.80 35.52
CA VAL A 251 -4.28 16.27 34.71
C VAL A 251 -3.82 17.46 33.87
N ASP A 252 -3.58 17.23 32.59
CA ASP A 252 -3.11 18.25 31.64
C ASP A 252 -4.27 19.12 31.11
N SER A 253 -5.45 18.52 31.00
CA SER A 253 -6.73 19.19 30.70
C SER A 253 -7.85 18.44 31.42
N GLY A 254 -8.68 19.15 32.18
CA GLY A 254 -9.74 18.58 33.02
C GLY A 254 -10.95 18.03 32.26
N SER A 255 -12.09 17.89 32.95
CA SER A 255 -13.38 17.41 32.38
C SER A 255 -13.48 15.91 32.05
N PHE A 256 -12.95 15.07 32.94
CA PHE A 256 -13.17 13.62 32.90
C PHE A 256 -13.13 13.00 34.31
N ASN A 257 -13.73 11.82 34.43
CA ASN A 257 -13.72 10.98 35.62
C ASN A 257 -12.73 9.82 35.44
N ILE A 258 -12.02 9.45 36.49
CA ILE A 258 -11.09 8.31 36.55
C ILE A 258 -11.59 7.34 37.63
N ASN A 259 -11.81 6.09 37.25
CA ASN A 259 -12.23 5.03 38.16
C ASN A 259 -11.02 4.26 38.71
N TRP A 260 -10.16 3.74 37.82
CA TRP A 260 -8.95 3.03 38.23
C TRP A 260 -7.85 3.12 37.17
N LEU A 261 -6.62 2.84 37.60
CA LEU A 261 -5.45 2.57 36.75
C LEU A 261 -5.09 1.10 36.90
N GLN A 262 -4.67 0.45 35.81
CA GLN A 262 -4.29 -0.97 35.85
C GLN A 262 -2.92 -1.15 35.20
N ILE A 263 -1.99 -1.74 35.93
CA ILE A 263 -0.68 -2.13 35.41
C ILE A 263 -0.70 -3.63 35.19
N VAL A 264 -0.42 -4.06 33.96
CA VAL A 264 -0.36 -5.47 33.58
C VAL A 264 1.05 -5.79 33.11
N SER A 265 1.67 -6.81 33.69
CA SER A 265 2.97 -7.32 33.23
C SER A 265 2.85 -7.95 31.85
N LEU A 266 3.67 -7.50 30.90
CA LEU A 266 3.83 -8.15 29.61
C LEU A 266 4.88 -9.25 29.79
N ILE A 267 4.43 -10.50 29.87
CA ILE A 267 5.30 -11.68 29.94
C ILE A 267 5.52 -12.16 28.51
N ASP A 268 6.78 -12.30 28.11
CA ASP A 268 7.24 -12.81 26.80
C ASP A 268 8.26 -13.93 27.14
N ASP A 269 7.76 -15.17 27.20
CA ASP A 269 8.47 -16.34 27.71
C ASP A 269 9.65 -16.75 26.82
N ASP A 270 9.54 -16.54 25.51
CA ASP A 270 10.55 -16.93 24.52
C ASP A 270 11.38 -15.75 23.97
N ASN A 271 11.04 -14.53 24.38
CA ASN A 271 11.71 -13.27 24.03
C ASN A 271 11.71 -12.99 22.52
N ASP A 272 10.64 -13.33 21.83
CA ASP A 272 10.47 -13.08 20.40
C ASP A 272 9.89 -11.69 20.08
N GLY A 273 9.40 -10.96 21.10
CA GLY A 273 8.82 -9.64 20.98
C GLY A 273 7.28 -9.60 21.02
N VAL A 274 6.61 -10.74 21.21
CA VAL A 274 5.16 -10.85 21.39
C VAL A 274 4.87 -11.39 22.79
N ALA A 275 3.95 -10.75 23.51
CA ALA A 275 3.59 -11.19 24.86
C ALA A 275 2.82 -12.52 24.80
N ASN A 276 3.02 -13.41 25.77
CA ASN A 276 2.40 -14.74 25.89
C ASN A 276 0.88 -14.77 25.68
N GLU A 277 0.18 -13.69 26.04
CA GLU A 277 -1.27 -13.56 25.89
C GLU A 277 -1.73 -13.27 24.45
N LEU A 278 -0.80 -12.79 23.61
CA LEU A 278 -0.94 -12.56 22.18
C LEU A 278 -0.16 -13.62 21.37
N ASP A 279 0.79 -14.31 21.98
CA ASP A 279 1.64 -15.33 21.37
C ASP A 279 0.91 -16.67 21.25
N SER A 280 0.69 -17.09 20.01
CA SER A 280 0.09 -18.36 19.60
C SER A 280 1.14 -19.40 19.19
N CYS A 281 2.42 -19.05 19.21
CA CYS A 281 3.56 -19.90 18.86
C CYS A 281 4.65 -19.84 19.93
N PRO A 282 4.36 -20.32 21.15
CA PRO A 282 5.29 -20.26 22.26
C PRO A 282 6.55 -21.10 22.00
N GLY A 283 7.71 -20.47 22.17
CA GLY A 283 9.04 -21.06 21.98
C GLY A 283 9.76 -20.60 20.71
N THR A 284 9.31 -19.53 20.07
CA THR A 284 10.00 -18.94 18.92
C THR A 284 11.37 -18.39 19.34
N PRO A 285 12.48 -18.76 18.66
CA PRO A 285 13.81 -18.32 19.08
C PRO A 285 13.96 -16.79 19.08
N LYS A 286 14.50 -16.25 20.18
CA LYS A 286 14.85 -14.84 20.31
C LYS A 286 15.58 -14.27 19.09
N GLY A 287 14.99 -13.25 18.48
CA GLY A 287 15.52 -12.54 17.30
C GLY A 287 14.99 -13.06 15.96
N THR A 288 14.15 -14.08 15.96
CA THR A 288 13.34 -14.48 14.81
C THR A 288 12.30 -13.39 14.51
N LEU A 289 12.06 -13.11 13.23
CA LEU A 289 10.98 -12.19 12.84
C LEU A 289 9.66 -12.94 13.05
N VAL A 290 8.80 -12.40 13.90
CA VAL A 290 7.52 -13.01 14.25
C VAL A 290 6.36 -12.13 13.80
N ASN A 291 5.23 -12.77 13.49
CA ASN A 291 4.00 -12.06 13.15
C ASN A 291 3.33 -11.51 14.43
N ALA A 292 2.15 -10.89 14.29
CA ALA A 292 1.43 -10.29 15.41
C ALA A 292 0.95 -11.29 16.49
N ILE A 293 1.12 -12.60 16.26
CA ILE A 293 0.76 -13.66 17.20
C ILE A 293 1.97 -14.52 17.61
N GLY A 294 3.19 -14.00 17.54
CA GLY A 294 4.40 -14.67 18.05
C GLY A 294 4.87 -15.88 17.22
N CYS A 295 4.27 -16.09 16.05
CA CYS A 295 4.72 -17.15 15.16
C CYS A 295 5.85 -16.65 14.27
N GLU A 296 6.92 -17.44 14.19
CA GLU A 296 7.98 -17.29 13.20
C GLU A 296 7.34 -16.99 11.83
N ILE A 297 7.71 -15.85 11.26
CA ILE A 297 7.44 -15.55 9.86
C ILE A 297 8.35 -16.49 9.09
N VAL A 298 7.83 -17.67 8.76
CA VAL A 298 8.46 -18.57 7.81
C VAL A 298 8.57 -17.77 6.52
N SER A 299 9.79 -17.51 6.08
CA SER A 299 10.00 -16.95 4.76
C SER A 299 9.47 -17.98 3.77
N VAL A 300 8.31 -17.71 3.19
CA VAL A 300 7.82 -18.44 2.02
C VAL A 300 8.88 -18.21 0.94
N ASN A 301 9.64 -19.25 0.63
CA ASN A 301 10.69 -19.15 -0.37
C ASN A 301 10.00 -19.14 -1.72
N HIS A 302 10.13 -18.08 -2.51
CA HIS A 302 9.59 -18.10 -3.87
C HIS A 302 10.58 -18.84 -4.78
N GLU A 303 10.42 -20.17 -4.92
CA GLU A 303 11.27 -20.96 -5.81
C GLU A 303 10.92 -20.82 -7.28
N VAL A 304 9.68 -20.42 -7.58
CA VAL A 304 9.20 -20.28 -8.95
C VAL A 304 8.58 -18.90 -9.12
N SER A 305 8.95 -18.24 -10.21
CA SER A 305 8.32 -17.02 -10.69
C SER A 305 7.80 -17.28 -12.10
N TYR A 306 7.29 -16.24 -12.75
CA TYR A 306 7.08 -16.25 -14.17
C TYR A 306 7.60 -14.95 -14.75
N SER A 307 8.13 -15.02 -15.96
CA SER A 307 8.58 -13.86 -16.73
C SER A 307 8.43 -14.19 -18.20
N ASN A 308 8.08 -13.22 -19.02
CA ASN A 308 7.96 -13.40 -20.48
C ASN A 308 7.08 -14.62 -20.85
N GLU A 309 5.90 -14.72 -20.21
CA GLU A 309 4.87 -15.74 -20.48
C GLU A 309 5.30 -17.20 -20.25
N ARG A 310 6.30 -17.40 -19.39
CA ARG A 310 6.78 -18.72 -18.97
C ARG A 310 7.22 -18.72 -17.52
N LEU A 311 7.30 -19.91 -16.93
CA LEU A 311 7.86 -20.06 -15.60
C LEU A 311 9.38 -19.85 -15.60
N THR A 312 9.85 -19.16 -14.56
CA THR A 312 11.27 -18.90 -14.28
C THR A 312 11.60 -19.27 -12.83
N GLY A 313 12.88 -19.40 -12.50
CA GLY A 313 13.29 -19.53 -11.10
C GLY A 313 12.88 -18.30 -10.31
N GLY A 314 12.26 -18.47 -9.15
CA GLY A 314 11.97 -17.35 -8.25
C GLY A 314 13.20 -16.89 -7.49
N VAL A 315 13.05 -15.81 -6.71
CA VAL A 315 14.16 -15.13 -6.02
C VAL A 315 14.92 -16.03 -5.04
N ASP A 316 14.25 -17.04 -4.47
CA ASP A 316 14.83 -17.97 -3.51
C ASP A 316 15.30 -19.29 -4.16
N SER A 317 15.21 -19.36 -5.49
CA SER A 317 15.72 -20.50 -6.24
C SER A 317 17.24 -20.42 -6.46
N ALA A 318 17.87 -21.56 -6.79
CA ALA A 318 19.30 -21.61 -7.08
C ALA A 318 19.72 -20.77 -8.31
N LYS A 319 18.77 -20.41 -9.17
CA LYS A 319 18.97 -19.61 -10.38
C LYS A 319 17.75 -18.71 -10.63
N PRO A 320 17.62 -17.58 -9.91
CA PRO A 320 16.52 -16.63 -10.12
C PRO A 320 16.46 -16.15 -11.57
N ASP A 321 15.23 -16.03 -12.09
CA ASP A 321 14.86 -15.59 -13.44
C ASP A 321 15.29 -16.49 -14.61
N PHE A 322 15.99 -17.61 -14.34
CA PHE A 322 16.29 -18.59 -15.38
C PHE A 322 15.04 -19.38 -15.79
N THR A 323 14.89 -19.64 -17.08
CA THR A 323 13.76 -20.39 -17.64
C THR A 323 13.64 -21.78 -17.00
N LEU A 324 12.41 -22.16 -16.65
CA LEU A 324 12.08 -23.49 -16.14
C LEU A 324 11.49 -24.39 -17.22
N TYR A 325 11.82 -25.67 -17.12
CA TYR A 325 11.45 -26.71 -18.07
C TYR A 325 10.80 -27.90 -17.36
N VAL A 326 10.02 -28.64 -18.14
CA VAL A 326 9.41 -29.91 -17.77
C VAL A 326 9.86 -31.01 -18.73
N PHE A 327 9.90 -32.24 -18.22
CA PHE A 327 10.35 -33.41 -18.95
C PHE A 327 9.16 -34.31 -19.30
N ASP A 328 9.02 -34.73 -20.56
CA ASP A 328 7.91 -35.60 -20.98
C ASP A 328 8.02 -37.02 -20.44
N ASN A 329 9.23 -37.51 -20.15
CA ASN A 329 9.39 -38.83 -19.55
C ASN A 329 8.84 -38.91 -18.12
N ASP A 330 8.71 -37.76 -17.43
CA ASP A 330 8.05 -37.67 -16.12
C ASP A 330 6.52 -37.87 -16.24
N LEU A 331 5.91 -37.70 -17.43
CA LEU A 331 4.46 -37.90 -17.63
C LEU A 331 4.00 -39.33 -17.32
N SER A 332 4.92 -40.30 -17.40
CA SER A 332 4.64 -41.70 -17.07
C SER A 332 4.57 -41.97 -15.56
N THR A 333 5.01 -41.01 -14.75
CA THR A 333 5.09 -41.08 -13.28
C THR A 333 4.73 -39.72 -12.65
N PRO A 334 3.45 -39.32 -12.69
CA PRO A 334 3.00 -38.04 -12.12
C PRO A 334 3.47 -37.87 -10.67
N GLU A 335 3.83 -36.65 -10.27
CA GLU A 335 4.31 -36.31 -8.91
C GLU A 335 5.65 -36.95 -8.50
N THR A 336 6.41 -37.50 -9.46
CA THR A 336 7.79 -37.97 -9.23
C THR A 336 8.68 -37.61 -10.41
N SER A 337 9.99 -37.45 -10.15
CA SER A 337 10.99 -37.18 -11.19
C SER A 337 11.73 -38.46 -11.58
N VAL A 338 11.71 -38.82 -12.87
CA VAL A 338 12.61 -39.84 -13.43
C VAL A 338 13.98 -39.26 -13.78
N CYS A 339 14.11 -37.93 -13.86
CA CYS A 339 15.39 -37.25 -14.09
C CYS A 339 16.24 -37.17 -12.81
N ASN A 340 17.13 -38.15 -12.64
CA ASN A 340 18.06 -38.27 -11.51
C ASN A 340 19.51 -38.46 -12.00
N GLY A 341 20.50 -38.30 -11.11
CA GLY A 341 21.92 -38.53 -11.42
C GLY A 341 22.45 -37.64 -12.55
N ASP A 342 23.04 -38.23 -13.59
CA ASP A 342 23.59 -37.49 -14.74
C ASP A 342 22.53 -36.62 -15.45
N CYS A 343 21.26 -37.04 -15.43
CA CYS A 343 20.15 -36.24 -15.96
C CYS A 343 20.00 -34.93 -15.18
N ALA A 344 19.95 -35.02 -13.84
CA ALA A 344 19.84 -33.87 -12.94
C ALA A 344 21.10 -32.97 -12.94
N THR A 345 22.23 -33.47 -13.45
CA THR A 345 23.42 -32.63 -13.67
C THR A 345 23.25 -31.73 -14.91
N SER A 346 22.58 -32.24 -15.94
CA SER A 346 22.29 -31.47 -17.17
C SER A 346 21.02 -30.61 -17.02
N TRP A 347 20.10 -31.06 -16.16
CA TRP A 347 18.82 -30.43 -15.87
C TRP A 347 18.63 -30.32 -14.35
N PRO A 348 19.28 -29.34 -13.70
CA PRO A 348 19.19 -29.19 -12.25
C PRO A 348 17.73 -29.01 -11.79
N PRO A 349 17.25 -29.75 -10.78
CA PRO A 349 15.89 -29.58 -10.27
C PRO A 349 15.73 -28.22 -9.57
N VAL A 350 14.53 -27.64 -9.65
CA VAL A 350 14.15 -26.51 -8.80
C VAL A 350 13.86 -27.06 -7.41
N LEU A 351 14.80 -26.90 -6.48
CA LEU A 351 14.68 -27.45 -5.13
C LEU A 351 13.83 -26.52 -4.26
N VAL A 352 12.96 -27.13 -3.46
CA VAL A 352 12.12 -26.43 -2.47
C VAL A 352 12.88 -26.40 -1.16
N GLY A 353 13.13 -25.20 -0.65
CA GLY A 353 13.91 -24.98 0.56
C GLY A 353 13.09 -25.15 1.84
N ASP A 354 11.77 -24.94 1.72
CA ASP A 354 10.78 -25.09 2.77
C ASP A 354 9.90 -26.35 2.53
N VAL A 355 8.66 -26.34 3.02
CA VAL A 355 7.73 -27.48 2.90
C VAL A 355 6.93 -27.46 1.59
N GLU A 356 6.70 -26.31 0.97
CA GLU A 356 5.78 -26.15 -0.16
C GLU A 356 6.32 -25.20 -1.22
N ALA A 357 6.38 -25.67 -2.47
CA ALA A 357 6.82 -24.87 -3.60
C ALA A 357 5.89 -23.68 -3.82
N SER A 358 6.45 -22.47 -3.89
CA SER A 358 5.65 -21.25 -3.97
C SER A 358 6.11 -20.28 -5.05
N GLY A 359 5.28 -19.26 -5.29
CA GLY A 359 5.57 -18.10 -6.13
C GLY A 359 4.77 -17.97 -7.45
N VAL A 360 4.08 -19.02 -7.89
CA VAL A 360 3.04 -18.96 -8.95
C VAL A 360 1.91 -19.97 -8.68
N ASN A 361 0.76 -19.78 -9.33
CA ASN A 361 -0.34 -20.75 -9.22
C ASN A 361 0.01 -22.11 -9.83
N GLY A 362 -0.62 -23.16 -9.27
CA GLY A 362 -0.53 -24.52 -9.81
C GLY A 362 0.77 -25.24 -9.47
N LEU A 363 1.50 -24.73 -8.47
CA LEU A 363 2.66 -25.42 -7.91
C LEU A 363 2.26 -26.54 -6.96
N SER A 364 3.20 -27.45 -6.77
CA SER A 364 3.12 -28.60 -5.89
C SER A 364 4.54 -29.03 -5.55
N THR A 365 4.73 -29.66 -4.39
CA THR A 365 6.03 -30.21 -3.99
C THR A 365 6.07 -31.70 -4.22
N ILE A 366 7.17 -32.19 -4.80
CA ILE A 366 7.44 -33.62 -4.93
C ILE A 366 8.70 -34.00 -4.14
N THR A 367 8.76 -35.25 -3.67
CA THR A 367 9.97 -35.80 -3.06
C THR A 367 10.79 -36.58 -4.11
N ARG A 368 12.05 -36.21 -4.28
CA ARG A 368 12.99 -36.88 -5.18
C ARG A 368 13.54 -38.18 -4.56
N ASN A 369 14.17 -39.02 -5.37
CA ASN A 369 14.74 -40.31 -4.93
C ASN A 369 15.86 -40.18 -3.89
N ASP A 370 16.51 -39.02 -3.80
CA ASP A 370 17.55 -38.70 -2.83
C ASP A 370 17.00 -38.04 -1.54
N GLY A 371 15.67 -37.87 -1.44
CA GLY A 371 14.98 -37.26 -0.31
C GLY A 371 14.87 -35.73 -0.37
N THR A 372 15.44 -35.08 -1.38
CA THR A 372 15.26 -33.63 -1.58
C THR A 372 13.87 -33.30 -2.11
N LEU A 373 13.36 -32.12 -1.76
CA LEU A 373 12.08 -31.61 -2.25
C LEU A 373 12.28 -30.80 -3.53
N GLN A 374 11.36 -30.93 -4.48
CA GLN A 374 11.42 -30.26 -5.77
C GLN A 374 10.07 -29.64 -6.13
N ALA A 375 10.10 -28.46 -6.74
CA ALA A 375 8.93 -27.78 -7.24
C ALA A 375 8.40 -28.47 -8.51
N ALA A 376 7.08 -28.60 -8.60
CA ALA A 376 6.38 -29.15 -9.75
C ALA A 376 5.19 -28.27 -10.10
N HIS A 377 4.94 -28.02 -11.38
CA HIS A 377 3.79 -27.26 -11.86
C HIS A 377 2.79 -28.17 -12.56
N ASN A 378 1.53 -28.15 -12.13
CA ASN A 378 0.46 -29.05 -12.59
C ASN A 378 0.90 -30.53 -12.57
N GLY A 379 1.58 -30.94 -11.49
CA GLY A 379 2.08 -32.31 -11.28
C GLY A 379 3.30 -32.69 -12.10
N ARG A 380 3.94 -31.75 -12.82
CA ARG A 380 5.18 -31.97 -13.60
C ARG A 380 6.39 -31.36 -12.90
N PRO A 381 7.46 -32.13 -12.62
CA PRO A 381 8.66 -31.60 -11.96
C PRO A 381 9.34 -30.49 -12.79
N LEU A 382 9.80 -29.43 -12.12
CA LEU A 382 10.44 -28.28 -12.74
C LEU A 382 11.97 -28.38 -12.67
N TYR A 383 12.64 -28.01 -13.76
CA TYR A 383 14.10 -28.06 -13.89
C TYR A 383 14.65 -26.78 -14.53
N PHE A 384 15.83 -26.38 -14.10
CA PHE A 384 16.71 -25.50 -14.86
C PHE A 384 17.42 -26.27 -15.97
N TYR A 385 17.95 -25.55 -16.96
CA TYR A 385 18.89 -26.13 -17.93
C TYR A 385 20.32 -25.68 -17.64
N ALA A 386 21.27 -26.63 -17.63
CA ALA A 386 22.66 -26.33 -17.27
C ALA A 386 23.40 -25.50 -18.35
N GLN A 387 22.93 -25.50 -19.61
CA GLN A 387 23.53 -24.71 -20.69
C GLN A 387 22.87 -23.35 -20.89
N ASP A 388 21.81 -23.02 -20.14
CA ASP A 388 21.34 -21.65 -20.05
C ASP A 388 22.34 -20.86 -19.19
N SER A 389 22.94 -19.86 -19.82
CA SER A 389 24.10 -19.11 -19.33
C SER A 389 23.74 -17.70 -18.85
N ALA A 390 22.58 -17.19 -19.29
CA ALA A 390 21.99 -15.93 -18.85
C ALA A 390 20.50 -16.11 -18.55
N VAL A 391 19.95 -15.18 -17.76
CA VAL A 391 18.51 -15.01 -17.58
C VAL A 391 17.85 -14.83 -18.95
N GLY A 392 16.66 -15.40 -19.12
CA GLY A 392 15.94 -15.32 -20.38
C GLY A 392 16.34 -16.36 -21.45
N ASP A 393 17.47 -17.04 -21.31
CA ASP A 393 17.87 -18.13 -22.21
C ASP A 393 16.79 -19.22 -22.27
N THR A 394 16.53 -19.76 -23.48
CA THR A 394 15.55 -20.83 -23.72
C THR A 394 16.17 -22.03 -24.45
N ASN A 395 17.47 -22.27 -24.27
CA ASN A 395 18.22 -23.25 -25.07
C ASN A 395 17.78 -24.71 -24.82
N GLY A 396 17.05 -24.95 -23.73
CA GLY A 396 16.47 -26.26 -23.40
C GLY A 396 15.19 -26.59 -24.16
N GLU A 397 14.56 -25.61 -24.82
CA GLU A 397 13.25 -25.79 -25.47
C GLU A 397 13.32 -26.78 -26.64
N GLY A 398 12.43 -27.77 -26.63
CA GLY A 398 12.35 -28.81 -27.66
C GLY A 398 13.56 -29.76 -27.72
N LEU A 399 14.45 -29.72 -26.73
CA LEU A 399 15.68 -30.51 -26.76
C LEU A 399 15.36 -32.00 -26.69
N GLY A 400 15.78 -32.74 -27.72
CA GLY A 400 15.51 -34.17 -27.82
C GLY A 400 14.03 -34.53 -27.99
N ASP A 401 13.17 -33.55 -28.29
CA ASP A 401 11.72 -33.70 -28.47
C ASP A 401 11.01 -34.21 -27.19
N VAL A 402 11.57 -33.90 -26.02
CA VAL A 402 11.09 -34.37 -24.71
C VAL A 402 11.23 -33.34 -23.59
N TRP A 403 11.93 -32.22 -23.82
CA TRP A 403 12.09 -31.13 -22.86
C TRP A 403 11.38 -29.89 -23.37
N TRP A 404 10.56 -29.28 -22.52
CA TRP A 404 9.71 -28.15 -22.89
C TRP A 404 9.76 -27.09 -21.81
N LEU A 405 9.90 -25.83 -22.17
CA LEU A 405 9.64 -24.72 -21.28
C LEU A 405 8.18 -24.76 -20.83
N VAL A 406 7.88 -24.15 -19.69
CA VAL A 406 6.51 -24.13 -19.14
C VAL A 406 5.85 -22.80 -19.48
N PRO A 407 4.92 -22.74 -20.45
CA PRO A 407 4.18 -21.51 -20.70
C PRO A 407 3.27 -21.20 -19.52
N TYR A 408 3.24 -19.94 -19.09
CA TYR A 408 2.43 -19.50 -17.97
C TYR A 408 1.98 -18.06 -18.19
N GLY A 409 0.70 -17.77 -17.96
CA GLY A 409 0.15 -16.45 -18.24
C GLY A 409 0.30 -16.04 -19.71
N VAL A 410 0.24 -16.98 -20.66
CA VAL A 410 0.43 -16.71 -22.09
C VAL A 410 -0.70 -15.84 -22.59
N LEU A 411 -0.38 -14.57 -22.81
CA LEU A 411 -1.26 -13.61 -23.46
C LEU A 411 -0.88 -13.54 -24.95
N GLY A 412 -1.79 -13.07 -25.79
CA GLY A 412 -1.51 -12.90 -27.20
C GLY A 412 -0.54 -11.74 -27.45
N ASP A 413 -0.26 -11.49 -28.72
CA ASP A 413 0.39 -10.23 -29.11
C ASP A 413 -0.46 -9.04 -28.66
N ILE A 414 0.21 -7.97 -28.23
CA ILE A 414 -0.45 -6.72 -27.85
C ILE A 414 -1.17 -6.14 -29.07
N ALA A 415 -2.49 -6.02 -28.98
CA ALA A 415 -3.32 -5.38 -29.97
C ALA A 415 -3.43 -3.88 -29.68
N ALA A 416 -3.18 -3.05 -30.70
CA ALA A 416 -3.26 -1.59 -30.60
C ALA A 416 -4.64 -1.13 -30.11
N LEU A 417 -4.66 -0.26 -29.08
CA LEU A 417 -5.90 0.30 -28.54
C LEU A 417 -6.62 1.14 -29.60
N TYR A 418 -5.85 1.92 -30.35
CA TYR A 418 -6.33 2.75 -31.46
C TYR A 418 -5.50 2.52 -32.73
N ASN A 419 -6.14 2.56 -33.89
CA ASN A 419 -5.49 2.35 -35.18
C ASN A 419 -6.16 3.18 -36.28
N SER A 420 -5.75 2.99 -37.53
CA SER A 420 -6.29 3.72 -38.70
C SER A 420 -7.80 3.56 -38.94
N SER A 421 -8.47 2.64 -38.24
CA SER A 421 -9.92 2.44 -38.29
C SER A 421 -10.66 3.14 -37.14
N THR A 422 -9.94 3.73 -36.17
CA THR A 422 -10.54 4.50 -35.08
C THR A 422 -11.28 5.71 -35.66
N ILE A 423 -12.49 5.95 -35.17
CA ILE A 423 -13.24 7.17 -35.51
C ILE A 423 -12.66 8.32 -34.70
N LEU A 424 -12.17 9.34 -35.40
CA LEU A 424 -11.53 10.50 -34.80
C LEU A 424 -12.53 11.66 -34.62
N GLU A 425 -12.50 12.31 -33.46
CA GLU A 425 -13.13 13.62 -33.27
C GLU A 425 -12.47 14.66 -34.19
N PRO A 426 -13.14 15.78 -34.56
CA PRO A 426 -12.53 16.81 -35.42
C PRO A 426 -11.25 17.42 -34.81
N ASP A 427 -10.25 17.71 -35.66
CA ASP A 427 -9.03 18.39 -35.22
C ASP A 427 -9.35 19.77 -34.61
N THR A 428 -8.60 20.13 -33.57
CA THR A 428 -8.68 21.45 -32.93
C THR A 428 -8.05 22.54 -33.78
N GLN A 429 -7.20 22.18 -34.74
CA GLN A 429 -6.62 23.11 -35.71
C GLN A 429 -6.67 22.52 -37.13
N VAL A 430 -7.18 23.30 -38.08
CA VAL A 430 -7.35 22.89 -39.47
C VAL A 430 -6.84 23.98 -40.40
N GLU A 431 -5.92 23.61 -41.29
CA GLU A 431 -5.54 24.48 -42.40
C GLU A 431 -6.50 24.30 -43.58
N THR A 432 -7.03 25.41 -44.08
CA THR A 432 -7.83 25.46 -45.30
C THR A 432 -7.08 26.22 -46.41
N GLU A 433 -7.67 26.30 -47.60
CA GLU A 433 -7.10 27.11 -48.69
C GLU A 433 -7.04 28.61 -48.32
N ASP A 434 -7.98 29.09 -47.50
CA ASP A 434 -8.20 30.51 -47.24
C ASP A 434 -7.85 30.97 -45.81
N ALA A 435 -7.74 30.06 -44.85
CA ALA A 435 -7.47 30.38 -43.45
C ALA A 435 -6.83 29.23 -42.64
N LEU A 436 -6.20 29.58 -41.52
CA LEU A 436 -5.96 28.66 -40.39
C LEU A 436 -7.16 28.77 -39.44
N ILE A 437 -7.79 27.64 -39.12
CA ILE A 437 -8.94 27.59 -38.20
C ILE A 437 -8.51 26.90 -36.91
N THR A 438 -8.67 27.57 -35.77
CA THR A 438 -8.38 27.04 -34.43
C THR A 438 -9.67 27.00 -33.62
N ARG A 439 -10.01 25.84 -33.04
CA ARG A 439 -11.24 25.62 -32.27
C ARG A 439 -10.95 25.00 -30.91
N PHE A 440 -11.54 25.58 -29.86
CA PHE A 440 -11.34 25.14 -28.48
C PHE A 440 -12.52 25.59 -27.60
N SER A 441 -12.51 25.20 -26.33
CA SER A 441 -13.54 25.54 -25.34
C SER A 441 -12.96 26.30 -24.14
N ASP A 442 -13.83 27.03 -23.44
CA ASP A 442 -13.51 27.75 -22.21
C ASP A 442 -14.65 27.65 -21.17
N ARG A 443 -14.30 27.99 -19.92
CA ARG A 443 -15.16 28.02 -18.74
C ARG A 443 -15.14 29.41 -18.10
N PRO A 444 -16.15 29.78 -17.30
CA PRO A 444 -16.14 31.03 -16.56
C PRO A 444 -15.05 31.05 -15.49
N ARG A 445 -14.50 32.25 -15.27
CA ARG A 445 -13.55 32.64 -14.23
C ARG A 445 -14.14 33.81 -13.43
N THR A 446 -13.78 33.96 -12.15
CA THR A 446 -14.30 35.10 -11.36
C THR A 446 -13.42 36.35 -11.42
N ARG A 447 -12.17 36.21 -11.88
CA ARG A 447 -11.18 37.28 -12.00
C ARG A 447 -10.35 37.13 -13.27
N HIS A 448 -9.51 38.13 -13.55
CA HIS A 448 -8.53 38.09 -14.63
C HIS A 448 -7.27 37.33 -14.22
N ALA A 449 -6.56 36.72 -15.19
CA ALA A 449 -5.40 35.87 -14.92
C ALA A 449 -4.22 36.57 -14.23
N LYS A 450 -4.13 37.90 -14.39
CA LYS A 450 -3.02 38.75 -13.91
C LYS A 450 -3.42 39.67 -12.75
N GLU A 451 -4.60 39.49 -12.15
CA GLU A 451 -5.08 40.32 -11.05
C GLU A 451 -4.54 39.92 -9.68
N ASP A 452 -4.19 40.93 -8.87
CA ASP A 452 -3.58 40.73 -7.54
C ASP A 452 -4.46 39.97 -6.51
N GLN A 453 -5.74 39.72 -6.81
CA GLN A 453 -6.65 38.95 -5.96
C GLN A 453 -6.62 37.46 -6.32
N PHE A 454 -5.41 36.92 -6.25
CA PHE A 454 -4.93 35.67 -6.81
C PHE A 454 -5.76 34.40 -6.48
N GLN A 455 -6.39 34.29 -5.30
CA GLN A 455 -7.25 33.12 -4.92
C GLN A 455 -8.64 33.09 -5.59
N SER A 456 -8.77 33.57 -6.83
CA SER A 456 -10.08 33.72 -7.46
C SER A 456 -10.12 33.39 -8.95
N TYR A 457 -9.07 32.79 -9.51
CA TYR A 457 -9.01 32.49 -10.95
C TYR A 457 -9.14 30.99 -11.26
N ASP A 458 -8.32 30.14 -10.65
CA ASP A 458 -8.24 28.71 -10.91
C ASP A 458 -9.28 27.88 -10.16
N HIS A 459 -9.98 28.44 -9.17
CA HIS A 459 -11.09 27.71 -8.56
C HIS A 459 -12.29 27.47 -9.51
N TYR A 460 -13.16 26.56 -9.08
CA TYR A 460 -14.45 26.28 -9.71
C TYR A 460 -15.58 26.94 -8.90
N ILE A 461 -16.42 27.68 -9.62
CA ILE A 461 -17.59 28.36 -9.04
C ILE A 461 -18.74 27.39 -8.85
N LYS A 462 -19.64 27.66 -7.91
CA LYS A 462 -20.92 26.92 -7.84
C LYS A 462 -21.67 26.97 -9.17
N PHE A 463 -22.34 25.86 -9.48
CA PHE A 463 -23.03 25.59 -10.73
C PHE A 463 -22.14 25.60 -11.98
N TYR A 464 -20.81 25.41 -11.86
CA TYR A 464 -19.88 25.47 -13.00
C TYR A 464 -20.32 24.63 -14.21
N PHE A 465 -21.06 23.54 -13.98
CA PHE A 465 -21.55 22.60 -14.99
C PHE A 465 -22.81 23.06 -15.73
N GLU A 466 -23.46 24.14 -15.29
CA GLU A 466 -24.70 24.65 -15.88
C GLU A 466 -24.45 25.94 -16.65
N ASP A 467 -25.05 26.06 -17.84
CA ASP A 467 -25.29 27.33 -18.55
C ASP A 467 -24.05 28.20 -18.90
N ARG A 468 -22.82 27.73 -18.67
CA ARG A 468 -21.62 28.58 -18.71
C ARG A 468 -20.44 28.05 -19.54
N SER A 469 -20.59 27.02 -20.37
CA SER A 469 -19.52 26.68 -21.31
C SER A 469 -19.53 27.63 -22.51
N SER A 470 -18.33 27.95 -23.01
CA SER A 470 -18.13 28.71 -24.24
C SER A 470 -17.28 27.88 -25.21
N ASN A 471 -17.66 27.87 -26.49
CA ASN A 471 -16.89 27.27 -27.57
C ASN A 471 -16.41 28.38 -28.49
N ILE A 472 -15.12 28.36 -28.85
CA ILE A 472 -14.45 29.46 -29.52
C ILE A 472 -13.78 28.94 -30.79
N GLU A 473 -14.06 29.60 -31.91
CA GLU A 473 -13.44 29.34 -33.21
C GLU A 473 -12.76 30.63 -33.69
N ILE A 474 -11.47 30.53 -33.98
CA ILE A 474 -10.67 31.61 -34.58
C ILE A 474 -10.39 31.21 -36.03
N ILE A 475 -10.84 32.02 -36.98
CA ILE A 475 -10.57 31.90 -38.40
C ILE A 475 -9.55 32.98 -38.77
N ASP A 476 -8.30 32.57 -38.92
CA ASP A 476 -7.18 33.43 -39.27
C ASP A 476 -6.92 33.40 -40.78
N TYR A 477 -7.49 34.37 -41.49
CA TYR A 477 -7.25 34.54 -42.92
C TYR A 477 -5.86 35.15 -43.20
N VAL A 478 -5.26 35.84 -42.23
CA VAL A 478 -3.91 36.43 -42.35
C VAL A 478 -2.87 35.32 -42.57
N ALA A 479 -3.06 34.17 -41.92
CA ALA A 479 -2.24 32.96 -42.11
C ALA A 479 -2.11 32.52 -43.58
N LYS A 480 -3.12 32.78 -44.42
CA LYS A 480 -3.16 32.40 -45.84
C LYS A 480 -3.18 33.61 -46.79
N GLY A 481 -2.76 34.78 -46.30
CA GLY A 481 -2.57 35.98 -47.13
C GLY A 481 -3.80 36.90 -47.25
N GLY A 482 -4.86 36.64 -46.48
CA GLY A 482 -5.91 37.61 -46.18
C GLY A 482 -5.44 38.69 -45.20
N ASP A 483 -6.38 39.49 -44.70
CA ASP A 483 -6.09 40.65 -43.83
C ASP A 483 -6.95 40.69 -42.55
N THR A 484 -7.75 39.66 -42.28
CA THR A 484 -8.70 39.61 -41.16
C THR A 484 -8.52 38.39 -40.27
N ILE A 485 -8.83 38.58 -38.99
CA ILE A 485 -9.16 37.50 -38.05
C ILE A 485 -10.65 37.61 -37.70
N GLU A 486 -11.33 36.48 -37.76
CA GLU A 486 -12.72 36.32 -37.33
C GLU A 486 -12.74 35.38 -36.11
N MET A 487 -13.42 35.77 -35.05
CA MET A 487 -13.63 34.96 -33.87
C MET A 487 -15.13 34.73 -33.65
N ASN A 488 -15.53 33.47 -33.76
CA ASN A 488 -16.89 33.01 -33.50
C ASN A 488 -16.93 32.40 -32.08
N VAL A 489 -17.92 32.81 -31.29
CA VAL A 489 -18.11 32.35 -29.91
C VAL A 489 -19.51 31.80 -29.77
N ARG A 490 -19.62 30.59 -29.25
CA ARG A 490 -20.87 29.88 -29.03
C ARG A 490 -21.06 29.59 -27.54
N THR A 491 -22.21 29.96 -26.98
CA THR A 491 -22.52 29.74 -25.56
C THR A 491 -23.83 28.99 -25.38
N ILE A 492 -24.00 28.28 -24.26
CA ILE A 492 -25.23 27.54 -23.93
C ILE A 492 -26.32 28.41 -23.27
N PHE A 493 -25.94 29.57 -22.74
CA PHE A 493 -26.85 30.60 -22.25
C PHE A 493 -26.54 31.93 -22.96
N PRO A 494 -27.54 32.77 -23.30
CA PRO A 494 -27.27 34.01 -24.00
C PRO A 494 -26.45 34.97 -23.14
N LEU A 495 -25.49 35.65 -23.78
CA LEU A 495 -24.78 36.80 -23.22
C LEU A 495 -25.59 38.09 -23.36
N SER A 496 -25.30 39.07 -22.52
CA SER A 496 -25.92 40.40 -22.50
C SER A 496 -25.59 41.18 -23.76
N ASP A 497 -26.61 41.73 -24.43
CA ASP A 497 -26.44 42.58 -25.64
C ASP A 497 -25.58 43.84 -25.39
N LEU A 498 -25.39 44.22 -24.13
CA LEU A 498 -24.59 45.40 -23.74
C LEU A 498 -23.16 45.04 -23.35
N GLU A 499 -22.88 43.76 -23.12
CA GLU A 499 -21.78 43.30 -22.28
C GLU A 499 -21.20 41.95 -22.74
N ALA A 500 -21.58 41.44 -23.91
CA ALA A 500 -20.93 40.30 -24.57
C ALA A 500 -19.52 40.69 -25.08
N GLU A 501 -18.64 41.08 -24.15
CA GLU A 501 -17.34 41.66 -24.45
C GLU A 501 -16.34 40.59 -24.91
N ASN A 502 -15.54 40.96 -25.91
CA ASN A 502 -14.39 40.19 -26.37
C ASN A 502 -13.22 41.14 -26.55
N ARG A 503 -12.14 40.91 -25.82
CA ARG A 503 -11.05 41.86 -25.60
C ARG A 503 -9.79 41.35 -26.30
N TRP A 504 -9.23 42.12 -27.23
CA TRP A 504 -8.02 41.76 -27.97
C TRP A 504 -6.89 42.76 -27.72
N TRP A 505 -5.65 42.28 -27.83
CA TRP A 505 -4.41 43.06 -27.79
C TRP A 505 -4.15 43.71 -26.43
N TYR A 506 -3.68 42.91 -25.47
CA TYR A 506 -3.33 43.35 -24.12
C TYR A 506 -2.31 44.50 -24.10
N GLN A 507 -2.46 45.43 -23.13
CA GLN A 507 -1.59 46.61 -22.97
C GLN A 507 -1.11 46.87 -21.54
N GLY A 508 -1.90 46.53 -20.50
CA GLY A 508 -1.44 46.57 -19.10
C GLY A 508 -1.10 47.94 -18.48
N PHE A 509 -1.31 49.09 -19.15
CA PHE A 509 -0.78 50.39 -18.68
C PHE A 509 -1.43 50.93 -17.40
N THR A 510 -2.75 50.83 -17.29
CA THR A 510 -3.51 51.38 -16.15
C THR A 510 -4.04 50.30 -15.23
N THR A 511 -4.33 49.13 -15.79
CA THR A 511 -4.80 47.94 -15.07
C THR A 511 -4.24 46.70 -15.76
N VAL A 512 -4.04 45.63 -15.00
CA VAL A 512 -3.62 44.30 -15.47
C VAL A 512 -4.66 43.59 -16.34
N ALA A 513 -5.80 44.23 -16.61
CA ALA A 513 -6.87 43.77 -17.50
C ALA A 513 -7.14 44.75 -18.65
N GLN A 514 -6.19 45.64 -18.97
CA GLN A 514 -6.36 46.64 -20.03
C GLN A 514 -6.00 46.08 -21.41
N TYR A 515 -6.94 46.17 -22.34
CA TYR A 515 -6.80 45.75 -23.75
C TYR A 515 -7.02 46.94 -24.71
N ALA A 516 -6.30 46.94 -25.85
CA ALA A 516 -6.40 47.99 -26.87
C ALA A 516 -7.65 47.87 -27.75
N SER A 517 -8.31 46.72 -27.76
CA SER A 517 -9.55 46.46 -28.51
C SER A 517 -10.56 45.76 -27.62
N ASN A 518 -11.29 46.54 -26.82
CA ASN A 518 -12.48 46.05 -26.12
C ASN A 518 -13.74 46.38 -26.94
N GLY A 519 -14.59 45.40 -27.17
CA GLY A 519 -15.83 45.57 -27.94
C GLY A 519 -16.84 44.45 -27.68
N ILE A 520 -18.12 44.78 -27.88
CA ILE A 520 -19.24 43.85 -27.78
C ILE A 520 -19.29 43.02 -29.08
N MET A 521 -19.41 41.71 -28.96
CA MET A 521 -19.56 40.80 -30.09
C MET A 521 -20.94 40.96 -30.74
N ASP A 522 -21.01 40.77 -32.05
CA ASP A 522 -22.26 40.76 -32.81
C ASP A 522 -23.00 39.44 -32.60
N PHE A 523 -24.24 39.48 -32.09
CA PHE A 523 -25.09 38.29 -32.04
C PHE A 523 -25.58 37.92 -33.44
N ILE A 524 -25.23 36.72 -33.90
CA ILE A 524 -25.51 36.25 -35.26
C ILE A 524 -26.63 35.20 -35.34
N GLY A 525 -27.15 34.74 -34.21
CA GLY A 525 -28.33 33.88 -34.13
C GLY A 525 -28.17 32.69 -33.19
N THR A 526 -29.16 31.80 -33.18
CA THR A 526 -29.13 30.56 -32.40
C THR A 526 -29.08 29.33 -33.29
N GLU A 527 -28.49 28.26 -32.78
CA GLU A 527 -28.54 26.93 -33.38
C GLU A 527 -28.98 25.89 -32.35
N VAL A 528 -29.47 24.73 -32.81
CA VAL A 528 -29.85 23.63 -31.93
C VAL A 528 -29.05 22.39 -32.33
N ILE A 529 -28.22 21.91 -31.41
CA ILE A 529 -27.37 20.72 -31.59
C ILE A 529 -27.71 19.76 -30.46
N ASP A 530 -28.10 18.53 -30.81
CA ASP A 530 -28.49 17.48 -29.86
C ASP A 530 -29.51 17.91 -28.80
N GLY A 531 -30.43 18.81 -29.19
CA GLY A 531 -31.48 19.34 -28.33
C GLY A 531 -31.04 20.48 -27.40
N VAL A 532 -29.77 20.87 -27.41
CA VAL A 532 -29.24 22.05 -26.71
C VAL A 532 -29.32 23.26 -27.64
N THR A 533 -29.86 24.37 -27.15
CA THR A 533 -29.86 25.65 -27.88
C THR A 533 -28.58 26.40 -27.58
N TYR A 534 -27.83 26.72 -28.63
CA TYR A 534 -26.63 27.51 -28.56
C TYR A 534 -26.86 28.92 -29.12
N TYR A 535 -26.15 29.89 -28.55
CA TYR A 535 -26.20 31.31 -28.92
C TYR A 535 -24.86 31.69 -29.53
N ASN A 536 -24.89 32.24 -30.74
CA ASN A 536 -23.69 32.49 -31.54
C ASN A 536 -23.39 33.98 -31.62
N TYR A 537 -22.13 34.32 -31.40
CA TYR A 537 -21.57 35.66 -31.38
C TYR A 537 -20.34 35.74 -32.27
N GLN A 538 -20.05 36.92 -32.82
CA GLN A 538 -18.94 37.12 -33.73
C GLN A 538 -18.19 38.42 -33.44
N LYS A 539 -16.85 38.39 -33.60
CA LYS A 539 -16.01 39.58 -33.68
C LYS A 539 -15.01 39.43 -34.83
N ILE A 540 -14.94 40.44 -35.69
CA ILE A 540 -14.00 40.49 -36.82
C ILE A 540 -13.07 41.69 -36.65
N GLY A 541 -11.77 41.51 -36.89
CA GLY A 541 -10.79 42.59 -36.86
C GLY A 541 -9.67 42.41 -37.88
N ASN A 542 -9.17 43.53 -38.40
CA ASN A 542 -8.01 43.59 -39.31
C ASN A 542 -6.89 44.49 -38.79
N GLN A 543 -7.01 45.02 -37.57
CA GLN A 543 -6.01 45.91 -36.96
C GLN A 543 -5.51 45.37 -35.63
N ASN A 544 -4.18 45.36 -35.50
CA ASN A 544 -3.49 45.32 -34.22
C ASN A 544 -3.56 46.72 -33.61
N THR A 545 -4.65 47.00 -32.89
CA THR A 545 -4.93 48.34 -32.35
C THR A 545 -3.91 48.77 -31.30
N ARG A 546 -3.27 47.81 -30.63
CA ARG A 546 -2.15 48.04 -29.71
C ARG A 546 -0.96 48.71 -30.41
N LEU A 547 -0.68 48.32 -31.65
CA LEU A 547 0.44 48.84 -32.45
C LEU A 547 0.01 49.89 -33.49
N GLY A 548 -1.30 50.15 -33.64
CA GLY A 548 -1.83 51.12 -34.59
C GLY A 548 -1.58 50.76 -36.06
N ARG A 549 -1.55 49.47 -36.39
CA ARG A 549 -1.30 48.94 -37.74
C ARG A 549 -2.18 47.72 -38.05
N GLU A 550 -2.19 47.29 -39.31
CA GLU A 550 -2.80 46.03 -39.74
C GLU A 550 -2.20 44.80 -39.03
N ILE A 551 -3.01 43.76 -38.85
CA ILE A 551 -2.60 42.46 -38.30
C ILE A 551 -1.62 41.79 -39.26
N ARG A 552 -0.62 41.10 -38.71
CA ARG A 552 0.41 40.37 -39.48
C ARG A 552 0.68 39.01 -38.86
N ILE A 553 1.14 38.07 -39.68
CA ILE A 553 1.69 36.79 -39.20
C ILE A 553 2.77 37.06 -38.15
N GLY A 554 2.72 36.32 -37.04
CA GLY A 554 3.59 36.47 -35.88
C GLY A 554 3.14 37.53 -34.87
N ASP A 555 2.01 38.21 -35.09
CA ASP A 555 1.45 39.07 -34.05
C ASP A 555 0.97 38.23 -32.86
N GLU A 556 1.38 38.63 -31.66
CA GLU A 556 0.88 38.10 -30.39
C GLU A 556 -0.45 38.74 -30.03
N MET A 557 -1.52 37.95 -30.13
CA MET A 557 -2.88 38.35 -29.76
C MET A 557 -3.27 37.68 -28.44
N GLU A 558 -2.94 38.33 -27.33
CA GLU A 558 -3.60 38.02 -26.06
C GLU A 558 -5.06 38.46 -26.13
N PHE A 559 -5.98 37.58 -25.73
CA PHE A 559 -7.40 37.87 -25.68
C PHE A 559 -8.10 37.19 -24.51
N GLU A 560 -9.26 37.74 -24.18
CA GLU A 560 -10.17 37.23 -23.16
C GLU A 560 -11.63 37.50 -23.59
N ILE A 561 -12.51 36.53 -23.32
CA ILE A 561 -13.96 36.68 -23.53
C ILE A 561 -14.63 36.87 -22.17
N SER A 562 -15.40 37.95 -22.02
CA SER A 562 -16.22 38.14 -20.82
C SER A 562 -17.57 37.46 -21.02
N GLN A 563 -17.89 36.49 -20.17
CA GLN A 563 -19.12 35.71 -20.21
C GLN A 563 -20.21 36.38 -19.37
N PHE A 564 -20.55 37.63 -19.71
CA PHE A 564 -21.61 38.38 -19.03
C PHE A 564 -22.97 37.94 -19.56
N SER A 565 -23.67 37.14 -18.75
CA SER A 565 -24.94 36.49 -19.09
C SER A 565 -26.07 37.52 -19.23
N ALA A 566 -27.00 37.23 -20.13
CA ALA A 566 -28.22 38.00 -20.27
C ALA A 566 -29.09 37.90 -19.00
N PRO A 567 -30.02 38.85 -18.76
CA PRO A 567 -30.93 38.77 -17.63
C PRO A 567 -31.73 37.46 -17.63
N GLY A 568 -31.83 36.82 -16.45
CA GLY A 568 -32.63 35.61 -16.25
C GLY A 568 -31.84 34.30 -16.24
N ILE A 569 -30.51 34.34 -16.06
CA ILE A 569 -29.74 33.12 -15.79
C ILE A 569 -30.37 32.37 -14.60
N PRO A 570 -30.64 31.05 -14.72
CA PRO A 570 -31.39 30.32 -13.70
C PRO A 570 -30.71 30.36 -12.32
N ARG A 571 -29.38 30.22 -12.30
CA ARG A 571 -28.55 30.13 -11.09
C ARG A 571 -27.16 30.75 -11.33
N GLY A 572 -26.41 30.97 -10.25
CA GLY A 572 -25.08 31.59 -10.27
C GLY A 572 -25.09 33.10 -10.48
N GLN A 573 -23.93 33.67 -10.80
CA GLN A 573 -23.77 35.12 -11.02
C GLN A 573 -23.98 35.47 -12.49
N THR A 574 -24.31 36.72 -12.77
CA THR A 574 -24.50 37.21 -14.15
C THR A 574 -23.18 37.52 -14.85
N ASN A 575 -22.11 37.82 -14.09
CA ASN A 575 -20.89 38.39 -14.65
C ASN A 575 -19.69 37.49 -14.33
N TYR A 576 -19.11 36.88 -15.36
CA TYR A 576 -17.88 36.11 -15.27
C TYR A 576 -16.89 36.55 -16.34
N TYR A 577 -15.61 36.41 -16.03
CA TYR A 577 -14.52 36.53 -17.00
C TYR A 577 -14.24 35.17 -17.64
N GLY A 578 -13.37 35.15 -18.64
CA GLY A 578 -12.91 33.93 -19.30
C GLY A 578 -11.47 33.62 -18.96
N THR A 579 -10.96 32.51 -19.49
CA THR A 579 -9.53 32.24 -19.46
C THR A 579 -8.80 33.23 -20.36
N THR A 580 -7.65 33.73 -19.92
CA THR A 580 -6.74 34.52 -20.77
C THR A 580 -5.96 33.58 -21.67
N PHE A 581 -6.04 33.80 -22.99
CA PHE A 581 -5.37 32.99 -24.00
C PHE A 581 -4.38 33.84 -24.81
N LEU A 582 -3.32 33.21 -25.30
CA LEU A 582 -2.41 33.79 -26.28
C LEU A 582 -2.60 33.07 -27.62
N TYR A 583 -2.94 33.84 -28.66
CA TYR A 583 -2.99 33.38 -30.04
C TYR A 583 -1.88 34.04 -30.85
N ILE A 584 -1.05 33.24 -31.51
CA ILE A 584 -0.03 33.73 -32.44
C ILE A 584 -0.61 33.66 -33.85
N VAL A 585 -0.72 34.82 -34.51
CA VAL A 585 -1.29 34.91 -35.86
C VAL A 585 -0.46 34.09 -36.84
N GLY A 586 -1.11 33.16 -37.53
CA GLY A 586 -0.50 32.20 -38.45
C GLY A 586 -0.01 30.90 -37.80
N GLU A 587 -0.17 30.74 -36.49
CA GLU A 587 0.34 29.58 -35.75
C GLU A 587 -0.72 28.91 -34.86
N GLY A 588 -1.55 29.68 -34.14
CA GLY A 588 -2.61 29.13 -33.29
C GLY A 588 -2.52 29.55 -31.82
N ILE A 589 -3.25 28.82 -30.97
CA ILE A 589 -3.25 29.02 -29.51
C ILE A 589 -2.00 28.40 -28.89
N VAL A 590 -1.38 29.13 -27.95
CA VAL A 590 -0.16 28.67 -27.26
C VAL A 590 -0.22 28.94 -25.75
N PRO A 591 0.40 28.11 -24.91
CA PRO A 591 0.63 28.45 -23.52
C PRO A 591 1.60 29.64 -23.41
N TRP A 592 1.36 30.48 -22.42
CA TRP A 592 2.03 31.78 -22.32
C TRP A 592 2.57 32.07 -20.92
N TYR A 593 3.55 32.96 -20.88
CA TYR A 593 4.13 33.56 -19.68
C TYR A 593 4.29 35.08 -19.89
N THR A 594 4.49 35.86 -18.83
CA THR A 594 4.67 37.31 -18.93
C THR A 594 6.16 37.64 -19.01
N GLU A 595 6.53 38.42 -20.03
CA GLU A 595 7.86 39.01 -20.11
C GLU A 595 7.92 40.28 -19.25
N ILE A 596 9.00 40.43 -18.50
CA ILE A 596 9.24 41.63 -17.68
C ILE A 596 9.84 42.77 -18.53
N SER A 597 10.45 42.43 -19.66
CA SER A 597 11.13 43.39 -20.55
C SER A 597 10.30 43.67 -21.80
N GLY A 598 9.65 44.83 -21.88
CA GLY A 598 8.90 45.19 -23.07
C GLY A 598 8.33 46.61 -23.00
N PRO A 599 7.76 47.11 -24.12
CA PRO A 599 7.03 48.37 -24.13
C PRO A 599 5.67 48.28 -23.42
N PHE A 600 5.16 47.07 -23.16
CA PHE A 600 3.93 46.79 -22.43
C PHE A 600 4.27 46.07 -21.12
N PRO A 601 3.74 46.49 -19.96
CA PRO A 601 3.88 45.76 -18.71
C PRO A 601 3.22 44.38 -18.81
N GLU A 602 3.84 43.32 -18.28
CA GLU A 602 3.28 41.95 -18.21
C GLU A 602 2.76 41.43 -19.56
N ASP A 603 3.46 41.76 -20.65
CA ASP A 603 3.09 41.29 -21.98
C ASP A 603 3.25 39.78 -22.08
N SER A 604 2.26 39.11 -22.67
CA SER A 604 2.32 37.65 -22.83
C SER A 604 3.22 37.25 -23.98
N ALA A 605 4.13 36.32 -23.72
CA ALA A 605 4.96 35.67 -24.72
C ALA A 605 4.69 34.16 -24.72
N LYS A 606 4.92 33.53 -25.88
CA LYS A 606 4.83 32.08 -26.04
C LYS A 606 5.86 31.39 -25.14
N ILE A 607 5.44 30.42 -24.35
CA ILE A 607 6.37 29.52 -23.65
C ILE A 607 7.12 28.69 -24.72
N PRO A 608 8.47 28.57 -24.68
CA PRO A 608 9.22 27.66 -25.55
C PRO A 608 8.70 26.22 -25.49
N GLU A 609 8.59 25.57 -26.65
CA GLU A 609 7.94 24.26 -26.82
C GLU A 609 8.62 23.14 -26.02
N GLU A 610 9.93 23.23 -25.79
CA GLU A 610 10.68 22.27 -24.97
C GLU A 610 10.21 22.21 -23.51
N TYR A 611 9.45 23.20 -23.05
CA TYR A 611 8.87 23.27 -21.70
C TYR A 611 7.38 22.91 -21.68
N TRP A 612 6.79 22.51 -22.80
CA TRP A 612 5.39 22.08 -22.90
C TRP A 612 5.26 20.64 -22.45
N LEU A 613 5.25 20.39 -21.14
CA LEU A 613 5.22 19.02 -20.61
C LEU A 613 4.05 18.19 -21.16
N GLY A 614 2.89 18.82 -21.39
CA GLY A 614 1.72 18.19 -22.02
C GLY A 614 1.55 18.47 -23.50
N GLY A 615 2.57 18.98 -24.20
CA GLY A 615 2.43 19.44 -25.58
C GLY A 615 1.40 20.57 -25.70
N ASN A 616 0.49 20.48 -26.67
CA ASN A 616 -0.57 21.46 -26.90
C ASN A 616 -1.62 21.51 -25.77
N THR A 617 -1.68 20.49 -24.91
CA THR A 617 -2.53 20.51 -23.70
C THR A 617 -1.91 21.28 -22.54
N SER A 618 -0.66 21.73 -22.69
CA SER A 618 0.04 22.48 -21.65
C SER A 618 -0.71 23.76 -21.32
N MET A 619 -0.85 24.02 -20.03
CA MET A 619 -1.53 25.21 -19.53
C MET A 619 -0.62 26.44 -19.58
N HIS A 620 -1.16 27.63 -19.35
CA HIS A 620 -0.31 28.82 -19.21
C HIS A 620 0.44 28.78 -17.88
N TYR A 621 1.47 29.62 -17.75
CA TYR A 621 2.18 29.78 -16.49
C TYR A 621 1.21 30.28 -15.41
N GLN A 622 1.34 29.75 -14.20
CA GLN A 622 0.47 30.07 -13.07
C GLN A 622 0.85 31.43 -12.48
N TYR A 623 0.15 32.49 -12.90
CA TYR A 623 0.24 33.83 -12.30
C TYR A 623 -0.67 34.02 -11.10
N THR A 624 -1.60 33.10 -10.91
CA THR A 624 -2.70 33.16 -9.94
C THR A 624 -2.29 32.73 -8.55
N ASP A 625 -1.07 32.23 -8.39
CA ASP A 625 -0.55 31.71 -7.12
C ASP A 625 -1.51 30.76 -6.38
N GLU A 626 -2.45 30.07 -7.07
CA GLU A 626 -3.32 28.99 -6.56
C GLU A 626 -2.78 27.57 -6.88
N PRO A 627 -1.65 27.10 -6.29
CA PRO A 627 -0.95 25.91 -6.76
C PRO A 627 -1.70 24.61 -6.46
N ASP A 628 -2.67 24.64 -5.53
CA ASP A 628 -3.44 23.48 -5.10
C ASP A 628 -4.57 23.13 -6.08
N ASN A 629 -5.09 24.09 -6.85
CA ASN A 629 -6.18 23.87 -7.82
C ASN A 629 -5.70 23.48 -9.22
N HIS A 630 -4.39 23.42 -9.41
CA HIS A 630 -3.79 23.35 -10.74
C HIS A 630 -4.04 22.01 -11.45
N PHE A 631 -4.29 20.91 -10.73
CA PHE A 631 -4.57 19.60 -11.34
C PHE A 631 -6.02 19.42 -11.77
N MET A 632 -6.90 20.39 -11.51
CA MET A 632 -8.32 20.33 -11.86
C MET A 632 -8.65 21.08 -13.16
N GLN A 633 -7.67 21.71 -13.78
CA GLN A 633 -7.87 22.64 -14.90
C GLN A 633 -8.02 21.94 -16.25
N MET A 634 -8.73 22.59 -17.17
CA MET A 634 -8.88 22.14 -18.56
C MET A 634 -7.58 22.31 -19.34
N ALA A 635 -7.30 21.39 -20.27
CA ALA A 635 -6.28 21.60 -21.28
C ALA A 635 -6.54 22.88 -22.09
N THR A 636 -5.47 23.63 -22.43
CA THR A 636 -5.56 24.89 -23.20
C THR A 636 -6.22 24.70 -24.56
N ASN A 637 -6.02 23.52 -25.18
CA ASN A 637 -6.57 23.14 -26.47
C ASN A 637 -7.84 22.28 -26.36
N LEU A 638 -8.55 22.28 -25.23
CA LEU A 638 -9.77 21.48 -25.05
C LEU A 638 -10.72 21.68 -26.23
N SER A 639 -11.13 20.60 -26.91
CA SER A 639 -11.82 20.69 -28.21
C SER A 639 -13.15 21.43 -28.11
N TYR A 640 -13.59 21.95 -29.27
CA TYR A 640 -14.72 22.85 -29.42
C TYR A 640 -16.02 22.33 -28.80
N ASP A 641 -16.34 21.04 -28.93
CA ASP A 641 -17.58 20.48 -28.40
C ASP A 641 -17.40 19.81 -27.02
N ASN A 642 -16.18 19.76 -26.51
CA ASN A 642 -15.84 19.01 -25.29
C ASN A 642 -15.89 19.84 -24.00
N GLY A 643 -16.03 21.18 -24.09
CA GLY A 643 -16.12 22.07 -22.93
C GLY A 643 -17.25 21.72 -21.97
N GLN A 644 -18.47 21.54 -22.47
CA GLN A 644 -19.61 21.17 -21.62
C GLN A 644 -19.45 19.76 -21.04
N THR A 645 -18.96 18.82 -21.85
CA THR A 645 -18.70 17.43 -21.42
C THR A 645 -17.67 17.37 -20.29
N PHE A 646 -16.60 18.16 -20.36
CA PHE A 646 -15.60 18.28 -19.30
C PHE A 646 -16.25 18.71 -17.98
N LEU A 647 -17.09 19.74 -18.00
CA LEU A 647 -17.75 20.25 -16.80
C LEU A 647 -18.77 19.25 -16.23
N LEU A 648 -19.48 18.52 -17.09
CA LEU A 648 -20.38 17.44 -16.66
C LEU A 648 -19.60 16.25 -16.08
N GLY A 649 -18.47 15.88 -16.67
CA GLY A 649 -17.60 14.82 -16.15
C GLY A 649 -16.99 15.17 -14.80
N ARG A 650 -16.56 16.43 -14.63
CA ARG A 650 -16.16 16.96 -13.33
C ARG A 650 -17.30 16.86 -12.32
N ARG A 651 -18.54 17.14 -12.74
CA ARG A 651 -19.71 16.98 -11.86
C ARG A 651 -19.88 15.54 -11.38
N VAL A 652 -19.68 14.55 -12.26
CA VAL A 652 -19.68 13.13 -11.87
C VAL A 652 -18.56 12.84 -10.86
N HIS A 653 -17.35 13.34 -11.13
CA HIS A 653 -16.15 13.09 -10.31
C HIS A 653 -16.30 13.56 -8.85
N HIS A 654 -16.96 14.70 -8.66
CA HIS A 654 -17.17 15.39 -7.39
C HIS A 654 -18.48 15.02 -6.67
N SER A 655 -19.23 14.02 -7.15
CA SER A 655 -20.52 13.64 -6.55
C SER A 655 -20.52 12.24 -5.97
N SER A 656 -21.01 12.08 -4.73
CA SER A 656 -21.17 10.79 -4.06
C SER A 656 -22.04 9.85 -4.90
N PHE A 657 -21.58 8.62 -5.07
CA PHE A 657 -22.30 7.53 -5.73
C PHE A 657 -23.29 6.81 -4.79
N VAL A 658 -23.34 7.22 -3.52
CA VAL A 658 -24.30 6.75 -2.52
C VAL A 658 -25.53 7.65 -2.52
N ASP A 659 -25.35 8.95 -2.30
CA ASP A 659 -26.48 9.88 -2.09
C ASP A 659 -26.49 11.09 -3.03
N GLY A 660 -25.54 11.17 -3.96
CA GLY A 660 -25.44 12.24 -4.96
C GLY A 660 -24.99 13.58 -4.42
N THR A 661 -24.65 13.71 -3.12
CA THR A 661 -24.09 14.94 -2.56
C THR A 661 -22.82 15.36 -3.28
N HIS A 662 -22.49 16.64 -3.22
CA HIS A 662 -21.33 17.23 -3.90
C HIS A 662 -20.35 17.72 -2.85
N ASP A 663 -19.07 17.44 -3.01
CA ASP A 663 -18.00 17.78 -2.05
C ASP A 663 -17.73 19.29 -1.96
N GLU A 664 -18.02 20.04 -3.03
CA GLU A 664 -17.85 21.50 -3.07
C GLU A 664 -19.05 22.26 -2.49
N ASP A 665 -19.30 23.49 -2.94
CA ASP A 665 -20.40 24.35 -2.46
C ASP A 665 -21.75 23.61 -2.50
N ALA A 666 -22.45 23.55 -1.37
CA ALA A 666 -23.72 22.84 -1.21
C ALA A 666 -24.83 23.33 -2.15
N ASP A 667 -24.72 24.57 -2.67
CA ASP A 667 -25.65 25.09 -3.69
C ASP A 667 -25.60 24.26 -4.98
N ASN A 668 -24.48 23.58 -5.28
CA ASN A 668 -24.39 22.63 -6.38
C ASN A 668 -25.45 21.51 -6.28
N GLY A 669 -25.99 21.24 -5.09
CA GLY A 669 -27.11 20.32 -4.87
C GLY A 669 -26.75 18.85 -5.09
N VAL A 670 -27.76 17.98 -5.04
CA VAL A 670 -27.62 16.54 -5.25
C VAL A 670 -27.65 16.18 -6.73
N PHE A 671 -26.71 15.36 -7.18
CA PHE A 671 -26.72 14.79 -8.54
C PHE A 671 -27.52 13.49 -8.55
N ALA A 672 -28.79 13.59 -8.96
CA ALA A 672 -29.75 12.49 -8.89
C ALA A 672 -29.30 11.21 -9.62
N ASP A 673 -28.53 11.33 -10.70
CA ASP A 673 -28.09 10.18 -11.49
C ASP A 673 -26.98 9.36 -10.81
N ASN A 674 -26.32 9.91 -9.78
CA ASN A 674 -25.33 9.18 -8.98
C ASN A 674 -25.95 8.48 -7.76
N VAL A 675 -27.20 8.80 -7.39
CA VAL A 675 -27.81 8.29 -6.16
C VAL A 675 -28.02 6.78 -6.23
N GLY A 676 -27.50 6.06 -5.24
CA GLY A 676 -27.68 4.62 -5.09
C GLY A 676 -26.99 3.77 -6.17
N LEU A 677 -25.97 4.30 -6.84
CA LEU A 677 -25.15 3.54 -7.79
C LEU A 677 -24.17 2.61 -7.06
N SER A 678 -23.65 3.02 -5.90
CA SER A 678 -22.74 2.20 -5.10
C SER A 678 -23.41 0.93 -4.56
N GLY A 679 -22.64 -0.15 -4.58
CA GLY A 679 -22.97 -1.43 -3.98
C GLY A 679 -22.89 -1.41 -2.44
N PRO A 680 -23.05 -2.57 -1.80
CA PRO A 680 -22.95 -2.70 -0.36
C PRO A 680 -21.51 -2.58 0.18
N ARG A 681 -20.51 -2.55 -0.71
CA ARG A 681 -19.09 -2.50 -0.40
C ARG A 681 -18.40 -1.49 -1.30
N TYR A 682 -17.56 -0.66 -0.70
CA TYR A 682 -16.72 0.31 -1.39
C TYR A 682 -15.61 0.79 -0.43
N VAL A 683 -14.57 1.39 -0.99
CA VAL A 683 -13.53 2.13 -0.23
C VAL A 683 -14.04 3.51 0.09
N ASN A 684 -14.51 4.27 -0.91
CA ASN A 684 -15.04 5.61 -0.72
C ASN A 684 -16.24 5.92 -1.62
N GLU A 685 -16.96 7.00 -1.36
CA GLU A 685 -18.22 7.28 -2.05
C GLU A 685 -18.08 8.20 -3.27
N SER A 686 -16.99 8.94 -3.42
CA SER A 686 -16.71 9.77 -4.60
C SER A 686 -15.24 9.66 -5.04
N CYS A 687 -14.95 10.13 -6.26
CA CYS A 687 -13.58 10.01 -6.80
C CYS A 687 -12.61 10.94 -6.06
N VAL A 688 -13.08 12.11 -5.65
CA VAL A 688 -12.28 13.15 -4.97
C VAL A 688 -11.90 12.78 -3.54
N ASP A 689 -12.65 11.87 -2.91
CA ASP A 689 -12.33 11.41 -1.57
C ASP A 689 -11.00 10.67 -1.53
N CYS A 690 -10.65 9.96 -2.62
CA CYS A 690 -9.33 9.38 -2.83
C CYS A 690 -8.36 10.35 -3.53
N HIS A 691 -8.81 11.05 -4.57
CA HIS A 691 -8.00 11.92 -5.42
C HIS A 691 -8.13 13.40 -5.03
N ALA A 692 -7.55 13.78 -3.89
CA ALA A 692 -7.60 15.15 -3.37
C ALA A 692 -7.17 16.20 -4.44
N ARG A 693 -8.12 17.00 -4.92
CA ARG A 693 -7.93 17.98 -6.01
C ARG A 693 -7.28 17.39 -7.27
N ASN A 694 -7.61 16.16 -7.65
CA ASN A 694 -6.98 15.35 -8.71
C ASN A 694 -5.51 14.98 -8.46
N GLY A 695 -4.98 15.29 -7.28
CA GLY A 695 -3.65 14.93 -6.81
C GLY A 695 -3.58 13.52 -6.23
N SER A 696 -2.43 13.22 -5.62
CA SER A 696 -2.28 12.02 -4.80
C SER A 696 -2.90 12.24 -3.42
N ALA A 697 -3.19 11.16 -2.69
CA ALA A 697 -3.68 11.27 -1.32
C ALA A 697 -2.56 11.67 -0.33
N PRO A 698 -2.88 12.33 0.80
CA PRO A 698 -1.93 12.51 1.88
C PRO A 698 -1.70 11.18 2.62
N VAL A 699 -0.59 11.11 3.37
CA VAL A 699 -0.35 10.03 4.33
C VAL A 699 -1.18 10.28 5.59
N ALA A 700 -1.89 9.26 6.08
CA ALA A 700 -2.64 9.35 7.34
C ALA A 700 -1.71 9.23 8.55
N GLU A 701 -2.10 9.82 9.68
CA GLU A 701 -1.42 9.65 10.97
C GLU A 701 -1.57 8.20 11.48
N ASN A 702 -0.72 7.78 12.42
CA ASN A 702 -0.80 6.44 13.00
C ASN A 702 -2.16 6.21 13.67
N GLY A 703 -2.71 5.01 13.49
CA GLY A 703 -4.03 4.61 14.00
C GLY A 703 -5.22 5.19 13.23
N VAL A 704 -5.01 6.12 12.29
CA VAL A 704 -6.06 6.66 11.42
C VAL A 704 -6.27 5.72 10.24
N LEU A 705 -7.53 5.57 9.82
CA LEU A 705 -7.90 4.72 8.68
C LEU A 705 -7.28 5.23 7.37
N LEU A 706 -6.82 4.29 6.55
CA LEU A 706 -6.27 4.55 5.23
C LEU A 706 -7.37 4.52 4.15
N ASP A 707 -8.36 5.40 4.29
CA ASP A 707 -9.56 5.48 3.44
C ASP A 707 -9.34 6.15 2.07
N ARG A 708 -8.12 6.62 1.80
CA ARG A 708 -7.67 7.16 0.50
C ARG A 708 -6.65 6.27 -0.20
N TRP A 709 -6.46 5.07 0.34
CA TRP A 709 -5.57 4.05 -0.18
C TRP A 709 -6.40 2.86 -0.60
N VAL A 710 -5.92 2.17 -1.61
CA VAL A 710 -6.47 0.90 -2.03
C VAL A 710 -5.53 -0.18 -1.54
N PHE A 711 -6.06 -1.11 -0.75
CA PHE A 711 -5.37 -2.33 -0.38
C PHE A 711 -5.83 -3.42 -1.33
N LYS A 712 -5.00 -3.72 -2.34
CA LYS A 712 -5.21 -4.94 -3.10
C LYS A 712 -4.84 -6.12 -2.22
N VAL A 713 -5.64 -7.18 -2.27
CA VAL A 713 -5.47 -8.36 -1.42
C VAL A 713 -5.56 -9.63 -2.26
N GLY A 714 -4.94 -10.70 -1.76
CA GLY A 714 -5.06 -12.02 -2.33
C GLY A 714 -4.81 -13.14 -1.31
N ASP A 715 -5.09 -14.37 -1.75
CA ASP A 715 -4.71 -15.58 -1.03
C ASP A 715 -3.18 -15.82 -1.09
N GLU A 716 -2.73 -16.95 -0.55
CA GLU A 716 -1.31 -17.34 -0.52
C GLU A 716 -0.70 -17.46 -1.92
N ASP A 717 -1.52 -17.73 -2.94
CA ASP A 717 -1.11 -17.83 -4.35
C ASP A 717 -1.27 -16.50 -5.11
N GLY A 718 -1.76 -15.44 -4.47
CA GLY A 718 -2.05 -14.14 -5.07
C GLY A 718 -3.34 -14.07 -5.91
N ASN A 719 -4.22 -15.07 -5.82
CA ASN A 719 -5.56 -15.01 -6.39
C ASN A 719 -6.46 -14.09 -5.56
N PRO A 720 -7.64 -13.66 -6.07
CA PRO A 720 -8.61 -12.95 -5.25
C PRO A 720 -8.88 -13.70 -3.95
N ASP A 721 -8.77 -12.99 -2.82
CA ASP A 721 -9.04 -13.55 -1.51
C ASP A 721 -10.49 -14.12 -1.47
N PRO A 722 -10.71 -15.36 -1.05
CA PRO A 722 -12.04 -15.96 -1.07
C PRO A 722 -13.09 -15.20 -0.25
N SER A 723 -12.66 -14.53 0.83
CA SER A 723 -13.51 -13.81 1.79
C SER A 723 -13.67 -12.32 1.50
N ILE A 724 -12.80 -11.75 0.67
CA ILE A 724 -12.74 -10.31 0.34
C ILE A 724 -12.90 -10.08 -1.18
N GLY A 725 -12.05 -10.68 -2.00
CA GLY A 725 -11.94 -10.38 -3.42
C GLY A 725 -10.55 -9.85 -3.76
N ARG A 726 -10.48 -8.88 -4.68
CA ARG A 726 -9.21 -8.31 -5.14
C ARG A 726 -8.80 -7.06 -4.37
N VAL A 727 -9.76 -6.37 -3.76
CA VAL A 727 -9.56 -5.13 -3.00
C VAL A 727 -10.34 -5.20 -1.71
N LEU A 728 -9.72 -4.82 -0.60
CA LEU A 728 -10.40 -4.67 0.70
C LEU A 728 -11.26 -3.40 0.70
N GLN A 729 -12.57 -3.57 0.86
CA GLN A 729 -13.59 -2.52 0.80
C GLN A 729 -14.18 -2.26 2.21
N PRO A 730 -13.68 -1.26 2.96
CA PRO A 730 -14.04 -1.03 4.36
C PRO A 730 -15.47 -0.55 4.60
N ASN A 731 -16.07 0.15 3.63
CA ASN A 731 -17.31 0.89 3.84
C ASN A 731 -18.54 0.21 3.21
N GLY A 732 -19.72 0.67 3.61
CA GLY A 732 -21.01 0.16 3.16
C GLY A 732 -21.62 -0.89 4.09
N SER A 733 -22.79 -1.41 3.73
CA SER A 733 -23.53 -2.37 4.57
C SER A 733 -22.89 -3.76 4.65
N GLY A 734 -21.90 -4.04 3.81
CA GLY A 734 -21.14 -5.29 3.76
C GLY A 734 -19.63 -5.12 3.94
N GLY A 735 -19.17 -4.01 4.53
CA GLY A 735 -17.74 -3.68 4.66
C GLY A 735 -16.89 -4.80 5.30
N GLU A 736 -15.62 -4.87 4.89
CA GLU A 736 -14.76 -6.05 5.05
C GLU A 736 -13.68 -5.92 6.13
N GLY A 737 -13.72 -4.82 6.89
CA GLY A 737 -12.68 -4.46 7.85
C GLY A 737 -11.94 -3.21 7.40
N ASN A 738 -11.05 -2.70 8.25
CA ASN A 738 -10.34 -1.45 8.04
C ASN A 738 -8.84 -1.67 8.10
N VAL A 739 -8.09 -0.76 7.47
CA VAL A 739 -6.62 -0.74 7.53
C VAL A 739 -6.14 0.61 8.03
N SER A 740 -5.17 0.59 8.93
CA SER A 740 -4.45 1.78 9.43
C SER A 740 -2.94 1.54 9.44
N ILE A 741 -2.15 2.60 9.61
CA ILE A 741 -0.73 2.47 9.94
C ILE A 741 -0.63 2.35 11.46
N ALA A 742 -0.20 1.20 11.99
CA ALA A 742 0.05 1.07 13.43
C ALA A 742 1.29 1.87 13.84
N SER A 743 2.36 1.76 13.07
CA SER A 743 3.61 2.45 13.32
C SER A 743 4.45 2.58 12.04
N TRP A 744 5.49 3.42 12.11
CA TRP A 744 6.53 3.49 11.09
C TRP A 744 7.77 2.76 11.58
N ILE A 745 8.30 1.85 10.75
CA ILE A 745 9.58 1.18 11.00
C ILE A 745 10.68 2.07 10.42
N GLU A 746 11.41 2.74 11.31
CA GLU A 746 12.57 3.55 10.94
C GLU A 746 13.79 2.65 10.66
N LEU A 747 14.43 2.87 9.53
CA LEU A 747 15.61 2.16 9.08
C LEU A 747 16.88 2.90 9.50
N SER A 748 17.99 2.17 9.62
CA SER A 748 19.29 2.73 10.04
C SER A 748 19.83 3.84 9.13
N ASN A 749 19.35 3.92 7.88
CA ASN A 749 19.70 4.95 6.89
C ASN A 749 18.79 6.19 6.96
N GLY A 750 17.86 6.25 7.91
CA GLY A 750 16.91 7.36 8.09
C GLY A 750 15.65 7.27 7.20
N LEU A 751 15.52 6.24 6.37
CA LEU A 751 14.28 5.97 5.64
C LEU A 751 13.28 5.24 6.54
N ARG A 752 12.00 5.22 6.16
CA ARG A 752 10.94 4.52 6.90
C ARG A 752 10.03 3.69 6.01
N ARG A 753 9.46 2.63 6.56
CA ARG A 753 8.39 1.85 5.90
C ARG A 753 7.19 1.69 6.85
N PRO A 754 5.97 1.61 6.33
CA PRO A 754 4.77 1.48 7.16
C PRO A 754 4.65 0.07 7.76
N ASN A 755 4.12 -0.02 8.97
CA ASN A 755 3.61 -1.24 9.57
C ASN A 755 2.08 -1.16 9.63
N TYR A 756 1.39 -1.94 8.82
CA TYR A 756 -0.07 -1.89 8.71
C TYR A 756 -0.74 -2.72 9.79
N GLN A 757 -1.93 -2.27 10.20
CA GLN A 757 -2.82 -3.02 11.07
C GLN A 757 -4.18 -3.18 10.39
N PHE A 758 -4.63 -4.43 10.32
CA PHE A 758 -5.95 -4.80 9.82
C PHE A 758 -6.89 -5.02 11.00
N SER A 759 -8.11 -4.49 10.93
CA SER A 759 -9.13 -4.75 11.97
C SER A 759 -9.75 -6.14 11.84
N GLY A 760 -9.60 -6.78 10.67
CA GLY A 760 -10.00 -8.16 10.39
C GLY A 760 -8.79 -9.09 10.34
N ALA A 761 -8.97 -10.28 9.75
CA ALA A 761 -7.84 -11.14 9.42
C ALA A 761 -6.88 -10.40 8.49
N THR A 762 -5.57 -10.55 8.73
CA THR A 762 -4.56 -10.00 7.82
C THR A 762 -4.57 -10.86 6.55
N PRO A 763 -4.75 -10.26 5.35
CA PRO A 763 -4.67 -11.00 4.10
C PRO A 763 -3.32 -11.69 3.94
N ALA A 764 -3.30 -12.88 3.33
CA ALA A 764 -2.07 -13.62 3.08
C ALA A 764 -1.10 -12.81 2.21
N THR A 765 -1.62 -12.19 1.15
CA THR A 765 -0.88 -11.27 0.28
C THR A 765 -1.61 -9.94 0.15
N PHE A 766 -0.88 -8.83 0.10
CA PHE A 766 -1.46 -7.51 -0.14
C PHE A 766 -0.49 -6.51 -0.77
N SER A 767 -1.05 -5.51 -1.43
CA SER A 767 -0.33 -4.37 -2.02
C SER A 767 -1.03 -3.08 -1.62
N ALA A 768 -0.36 -2.26 -0.81
CA ALA A 768 -0.87 -0.97 -0.37
C ALA A 768 -0.61 0.09 -1.45
N ARG A 769 -1.66 0.78 -1.90
CA ARG A 769 -1.60 1.69 -3.04
C ARG A 769 -2.26 3.01 -2.75
N ILE A 770 -1.45 4.05 -2.66
CA ILE A 770 -1.94 5.42 -2.55
C ILE A 770 -2.51 5.88 -3.90
N ALA A 771 -3.59 6.67 -3.86
CA ALA A 771 -4.21 7.21 -5.07
C ALA A 771 -3.18 8.00 -5.90
N PRO A 772 -3.01 7.72 -7.21
CA PRO A 772 -2.10 8.48 -8.07
C PRO A 772 -2.73 9.79 -8.55
N ARG A 773 -1.91 10.66 -9.16
CA ARG A 773 -2.35 11.91 -9.80
C ARG A 773 -3.08 11.60 -11.11
N LEU A 774 -4.11 12.39 -11.43
CA LEU A 774 -4.97 12.17 -12.61
C LEU A 774 -4.58 13.01 -13.84
N VAL A 775 -3.67 13.96 -13.71
CA VAL A 775 -3.28 14.86 -14.82
C VAL A 775 -2.49 14.14 -15.92
N GLY A 776 -2.84 14.43 -17.17
CA GLY A 776 -2.12 13.93 -18.35
C GLY A 776 -2.41 12.48 -18.74
N LEU A 777 -3.35 11.79 -18.10
CA LEU A 777 -3.63 10.37 -18.40
C LEU A 777 -4.06 10.13 -19.85
N GLY A 778 -4.84 11.04 -20.46
CA GLY A 778 -5.21 10.95 -21.88
C GLY A 778 -4.02 11.08 -22.84
N LEU A 779 -2.97 11.81 -22.46
CA LEU A 779 -1.74 11.89 -23.26
C LEU A 779 -0.94 10.58 -23.18
N LEU A 780 -0.90 9.95 -22.00
CA LEU A 780 -0.23 8.65 -21.80
C LEU A 780 -0.96 7.52 -22.53
N GLU A 781 -2.30 7.57 -22.55
CA GLU A 781 -3.14 6.67 -23.37
C GLU A 781 -2.84 6.83 -24.87
N ALA A 782 -2.55 8.06 -25.31
CA ALA A 782 -2.30 8.38 -26.71
C ALA A 782 -0.89 7.96 -27.20
N ILE A 783 0.02 7.51 -26.34
CA ILE A 783 1.32 6.96 -26.77
C ILE A 783 1.08 5.60 -27.44
N SER A 784 1.63 5.37 -28.63
CA SER A 784 1.41 4.10 -29.33
C SER A 784 2.03 2.92 -28.57
N GLU A 785 1.42 1.74 -28.67
CA GLU A 785 1.97 0.53 -28.06
C GLU A 785 3.36 0.21 -28.62
N VAL A 786 3.58 0.48 -29.92
CA VAL A 786 4.85 0.24 -30.59
C VAL A 786 5.97 1.07 -29.97
N ASP A 787 5.70 2.33 -29.61
CA ASP A 787 6.72 3.22 -29.05
C ASP A 787 7.11 2.81 -27.61
N ILE A 788 6.16 2.33 -26.79
CA ILE A 788 6.47 1.83 -25.45
C ILE A 788 7.21 0.48 -25.54
N ILE A 789 6.72 -0.45 -26.37
CA ILE A 789 7.34 -1.77 -26.54
C ILE A 789 8.77 -1.64 -27.10
N ALA A 790 9.04 -0.63 -27.93
CA ALA A 790 10.37 -0.38 -28.47
C ALA A 790 11.41 0.01 -27.40
N LEU A 791 10.97 0.45 -26.21
CA LEU A 791 11.84 0.74 -25.07
C LEU A 791 12.06 -0.47 -24.16
N ALA A 792 11.25 -1.54 -24.30
CA ALA A 792 11.38 -2.72 -23.46
C ALA A 792 12.67 -3.48 -23.78
N ASP A 793 13.43 -3.81 -22.73
CA ASP A 793 14.64 -4.62 -22.80
C ASP A 793 14.63 -5.70 -21.71
N PRO A 794 13.71 -6.68 -21.79
CA PRO A 794 13.52 -7.68 -20.73
C PRO A 794 14.72 -8.62 -20.51
N THR A 795 15.79 -8.48 -21.30
CA THR A 795 17.01 -9.30 -21.20
C THR A 795 18.26 -8.47 -20.93
N ASP A 796 18.14 -7.17 -20.62
CA ASP A 796 19.26 -6.24 -20.40
C ASP A 796 20.33 -6.39 -21.49
N THR A 797 19.90 -6.30 -22.75
CA THR A 797 20.73 -6.59 -23.91
C THR A 797 21.89 -5.60 -24.06
N ASP A 798 21.70 -4.37 -23.58
CA ASP A 798 22.74 -3.34 -23.59
C ASP A 798 23.68 -3.40 -22.36
N GLY A 799 23.34 -4.20 -21.34
CA GLY A 799 24.15 -4.45 -20.16
C GLY A 799 24.25 -3.25 -19.21
N ASN A 800 23.24 -2.39 -19.21
CA ASN A 800 23.15 -1.22 -18.32
C ASN A 800 22.58 -1.58 -16.93
N GLY A 801 22.03 -2.80 -16.77
CA GLY A 801 21.45 -3.30 -15.53
C GLY A 801 19.96 -2.99 -15.34
N ILE A 802 19.27 -2.51 -16.39
CA ILE A 802 17.86 -2.13 -16.43
C ILE A 802 17.15 -3.10 -17.39
N SER A 803 16.04 -3.69 -16.95
CA SER A 803 15.34 -4.76 -17.65
C SER A 803 13.86 -4.43 -17.89
N GLY A 804 13.57 -3.19 -18.33
CA GLY A 804 12.20 -2.70 -18.44
C GLY A 804 11.27 -3.62 -19.24
N VAL A 805 10.12 -4.00 -18.65
CA VAL A 805 9.15 -4.93 -19.25
C VAL A 805 7.79 -4.28 -19.46
N ALA A 806 7.17 -4.55 -20.61
CA ALA A 806 5.79 -4.14 -20.87
C ALA A 806 4.80 -5.11 -20.21
N ASN A 807 3.96 -4.63 -19.29
CA ASN A 807 2.87 -5.45 -18.75
C ASN A 807 1.79 -5.70 -19.82
N LYS A 808 1.12 -6.86 -19.74
CA LYS A 808 0.04 -7.25 -20.65
C LYS A 808 -1.23 -7.53 -19.87
N THR A 809 -2.37 -7.13 -20.42
CA THR A 809 -3.68 -7.30 -19.79
C THR A 809 -4.71 -7.76 -20.81
N ILE A 810 -5.76 -8.45 -20.36
CA ILE A 810 -6.92 -8.76 -21.20
C ILE A 810 -7.81 -7.52 -21.29
N ASP A 811 -8.32 -7.23 -22.49
CA ASP A 811 -9.30 -6.17 -22.69
C ASP A 811 -10.65 -6.56 -22.02
N PRO A 812 -11.15 -5.80 -21.03
CA PRO A 812 -12.40 -6.12 -20.34
C PRO A 812 -13.64 -6.01 -21.24
N GLU A 813 -13.55 -5.29 -22.36
CA GLU A 813 -14.65 -5.15 -23.33
C GLU A 813 -14.54 -6.18 -24.48
N ASN A 814 -13.40 -6.85 -24.61
CA ASN A 814 -13.18 -7.91 -25.60
C ASN A 814 -12.10 -8.91 -25.15
N SER A 815 -12.51 -9.99 -24.50
CA SER A 815 -11.61 -11.01 -23.93
C SER A 815 -10.67 -11.71 -24.92
N GLU A 816 -10.88 -11.56 -26.23
CA GLU A 816 -10.00 -12.10 -27.27
C GLU A 816 -8.77 -11.20 -27.53
N LEU A 817 -8.75 -9.98 -26.99
CA LEU A 817 -7.68 -9.02 -27.20
C LEU A 817 -6.77 -8.93 -25.97
N THR A 818 -5.47 -9.11 -26.21
CA THR A 818 -4.42 -8.70 -25.27
C THR A 818 -4.05 -7.24 -25.54
N ARG A 819 -3.86 -6.48 -24.47
CA ARG A 819 -3.55 -5.05 -24.50
C ARG A 819 -2.28 -4.76 -23.71
N LEU A 820 -1.66 -3.63 -24.02
CA LEU A 820 -0.58 -3.07 -23.20
C LEU A 820 -1.18 -2.56 -21.89
N GLY A 821 -0.58 -2.95 -20.77
CA GLY A 821 -0.84 -2.36 -19.48
C GLY A 821 -0.25 -0.96 -19.39
N ARG A 822 -1.01 0.03 -18.89
CA ARG A 822 -0.61 1.45 -18.85
C ARG A 822 -0.86 2.13 -17.51
N PHE A 823 -1.99 1.85 -16.86
CA PHE A 823 -2.42 2.59 -15.68
C PHE A 823 -2.42 1.74 -14.41
N GLY A 824 -2.43 2.42 -13.27
CA GLY A 824 -2.13 1.83 -11.97
C GLY A 824 -0.63 1.75 -11.68
N TRP A 825 -0.30 1.30 -10.48
CA TRP A 825 1.09 1.21 -10.00
C TRP A 825 1.88 0.09 -10.67
N LYS A 826 1.22 -1.00 -11.10
CA LYS A 826 1.84 -2.11 -11.84
C LYS A 826 1.27 -2.26 -13.25
N ALA A 827 0.77 -1.16 -13.85
CA ALA A 827 0.26 -1.14 -15.23
C ALA A 827 -0.90 -2.15 -15.48
N GLY A 828 -1.79 -2.37 -14.51
CA GLY A 828 -2.84 -3.39 -14.57
C GLY A 828 -4.04 -3.09 -15.48
N THR A 829 -4.15 -1.90 -16.08
CA THR A 829 -5.24 -1.55 -17.02
C THR A 829 -4.72 -0.80 -18.25
N SER A 830 -5.46 -0.88 -19.37
CA SER A 830 -4.94 -0.49 -20.70
C SER A 830 -5.38 0.88 -21.21
N SER A 831 -6.47 1.42 -20.69
CA SER A 831 -7.09 2.67 -21.15
C SER A 831 -7.58 3.47 -19.95
N VAL A 832 -7.75 4.78 -20.08
CA VAL A 832 -8.40 5.65 -19.07
C VAL A 832 -9.81 5.14 -18.80
N ARG A 833 -10.53 4.67 -19.84
CA ARG A 833 -11.85 4.04 -19.68
C ARG A 833 -11.79 2.79 -18.80
N HIS A 834 -10.82 1.90 -19.02
CA HIS A 834 -10.64 0.68 -18.23
C HIS A 834 -10.20 1.01 -16.80
N GLN A 835 -9.32 1.99 -16.61
CA GLN A 835 -8.89 2.44 -15.28
C GLN A 835 -10.04 3.04 -14.48
N VAL A 836 -10.86 3.91 -15.10
CA VAL A 836 -12.04 4.52 -14.48
C VAL A 836 -13.07 3.44 -14.15
N ALA A 837 -13.34 2.51 -15.06
CA ALA A 837 -14.27 1.41 -14.79
C ALA A 837 -13.78 0.50 -13.65
N GLY A 838 -12.48 0.20 -13.61
CA GLY A 838 -11.84 -0.56 -12.53
C GLY A 838 -12.01 0.13 -11.18
N ALA A 839 -11.61 1.41 -11.07
CA ALA A 839 -11.74 2.18 -9.84
C ALA A 839 -13.21 2.35 -9.40
N LEU A 840 -14.12 2.60 -10.34
CA LEU A 840 -15.56 2.62 -10.04
C LEU A 840 -16.00 1.28 -9.43
N ASN A 841 -15.54 0.16 -9.97
CA ASN A 841 -15.92 -1.18 -9.53
C ASN A 841 -15.34 -1.55 -8.15
N THR A 842 -14.03 -1.48 -7.99
CA THR A 842 -13.32 -1.95 -6.78
C THR A 842 -13.26 -0.91 -5.68
N ASP A 843 -13.19 0.39 -6.02
CA ASP A 843 -12.91 1.43 -5.02
C ASP A 843 -14.20 2.16 -4.61
N ILE A 844 -15.15 2.30 -5.53
CA ILE A 844 -16.41 3.05 -5.30
C ILE A 844 -17.66 2.14 -5.26
N GLY A 845 -17.50 0.85 -5.62
CA GLY A 845 -18.59 -0.13 -5.62
C GLY A 845 -19.64 0.09 -6.72
N VAL A 846 -19.30 0.77 -7.81
CA VAL A 846 -20.19 1.15 -8.91
C VAL A 846 -20.01 0.24 -10.13
N ARG A 847 -21.13 -0.26 -10.64
CA ARG A 847 -21.19 -1.10 -11.84
C ARG A 847 -21.20 -0.25 -13.09
N THR A 848 -20.48 -0.67 -14.12
CA THR A 848 -20.43 0.01 -15.42
C THR A 848 -20.77 -0.94 -16.56
N SER A 849 -20.89 -0.40 -17.78
CA SER A 849 -21.00 -1.20 -19.00
C SER A 849 -19.73 -2.01 -19.30
N VAL A 850 -18.58 -1.59 -18.77
CA VAL A 850 -17.27 -2.23 -18.93
C VAL A 850 -17.10 -3.36 -17.91
N LEU A 851 -17.40 -3.08 -16.63
CA LEU A 851 -17.33 -4.03 -15.52
C LEU A 851 -18.71 -4.12 -14.85
N PRO A 852 -19.60 -4.99 -15.35
CA PRO A 852 -20.97 -5.10 -14.85
C PRO A 852 -21.08 -5.90 -13.56
N ASP A 853 -20.03 -6.63 -13.15
CA ASP A 853 -20.01 -7.41 -11.91
C ASP A 853 -19.00 -6.77 -10.96
N LEU A 854 -19.42 -6.47 -9.72
CA LEU A 854 -18.55 -5.89 -8.69
C LEU A 854 -17.54 -6.92 -8.19
N ASP A 855 -16.40 -6.43 -7.73
CA ASP A 855 -15.41 -7.24 -7.03
C ASP A 855 -16.05 -7.99 -5.86
N CYS A 856 -15.68 -9.26 -5.73
CA CYS A 856 -16.23 -10.14 -4.73
C CYS A 856 -15.39 -11.41 -4.59
N GLY A 857 -15.09 -11.78 -3.34
CA GLY A 857 -14.50 -13.07 -3.03
C GLY A 857 -15.45 -14.24 -3.33
N SER A 858 -14.90 -15.42 -3.61
CA SER A 858 -15.71 -16.60 -3.98
C SER A 858 -16.64 -17.11 -2.86
N GLU A 859 -16.35 -16.78 -1.61
CA GLU A 859 -17.18 -17.13 -0.43
C GLU A 859 -18.18 -16.03 -0.07
N GLN A 860 -18.02 -14.85 -0.64
CA GLN A 860 -18.89 -13.73 -0.36
C GLN A 860 -20.24 -13.86 -1.08
N ALA A 861 -21.30 -13.51 -0.34
CA ALA A 861 -22.63 -13.38 -0.87
C ALA A 861 -23.04 -11.90 -0.97
N ASN A 862 -24.05 -11.63 -1.81
CA ASN A 862 -24.66 -10.30 -1.96
C ASN A 862 -23.67 -9.20 -2.38
N CYS A 863 -22.84 -9.46 -3.39
CA CYS A 863 -21.85 -8.53 -3.95
C CYS A 863 -22.45 -7.31 -4.69
N GLY A 864 -23.63 -6.83 -4.32
CA GLY A 864 -24.24 -5.65 -4.95
C GLY A 864 -24.80 -5.85 -6.36
N GLY A 865 -25.04 -7.10 -6.79
CA GLY A 865 -25.68 -7.38 -8.09
C GLY A 865 -27.10 -6.78 -8.28
N ALA A 866 -27.68 -6.18 -7.24
CA ALA A 866 -28.94 -5.43 -7.30
C ALA A 866 -28.76 -3.93 -7.60
N SER A 867 -27.56 -3.37 -7.39
CA SER A 867 -27.28 -1.97 -7.69
C SER A 867 -27.39 -1.72 -9.21
N PRO A 868 -27.94 -0.57 -9.63
CA PRO A 868 -28.08 -0.22 -11.04
C PRO A 868 -26.71 -0.03 -11.70
N ILE A 869 -26.65 -0.31 -13.01
CA ILE A 869 -25.49 0.04 -13.83
C ILE A 869 -25.50 1.56 -14.06
N MET A 870 -24.34 2.21 -13.87
CA MET A 870 -24.14 3.62 -14.16
C MET A 870 -24.57 3.96 -15.59
N PRO A 871 -25.26 5.09 -15.82
CA PRO A 871 -25.55 5.56 -17.17
C PRO A 871 -24.28 5.73 -18.01
N GLU A 872 -24.26 5.16 -19.22
CA GLU A 872 -23.11 5.21 -20.13
C GLU A 872 -22.62 6.64 -20.41
N LYS A 873 -23.54 7.61 -20.44
CA LYS A 873 -23.20 9.02 -20.60
C LYS A 873 -22.31 9.52 -19.45
N ASN A 874 -22.62 9.18 -18.21
CA ASN A 874 -21.85 9.66 -17.05
C ASN A 874 -20.45 9.03 -17.03
N LEU A 875 -20.32 7.76 -17.43
CA LEU A 875 -19.02 7.13 -17.62
C LEU A 875 -18.20 7.85 -18.70
N ASN A 876 -18.80 8.15 -19.85
CA ASN A 876 -18.10 8.84 -20.94
C ASN A 876 -17.73 10.28 -20.58
N ASP A 877 -18.60 11.00 -19.88
CA ASP A 877 -18.32 12.35 -19.38
C ASP A 877 -17.13 12.31 -18.39
N LEU A 878 -17.13 11.37 -17.44
CA LEU A 878 -16.05 11.19 -16.47
C LEU A 878 -14.71 10.82 -17.13
N VAL A 879 -14.73 9.88 -18.09
CA VAL A 879 -13.55 9.50 -18.88
C VAL A 879 -13.02 10.69 -19.66
N LYS A 880 -13.89 11.49 -20.28
CA LYS A 880 -13.49 12.72 -20.98
C LYS A 880 -12.81 13.69 -20.02
N TYR A 881 -13.44 13.98 -18.88
CA TYR A 881 -12.91 14.90 -17.87
C TYR A 881 -11.48 14.53 -17.50
N ILE A 882 -11.24 13.27 -17.12
CA ILE A 882 -9.91 12.78 -16.73
C ILE A 882 -8.92 12.81 -17.90
N SER A 883 -9.38 12.47 -19.12
CA SER A 883 -8.51 12.42 -20.30
C SER A 883 -8.03 13.80 -20.77
N THR A 884 -8.76 14.86 -20.45
CA THR A 884 -8.47 16.23 -20.94
C THR A 884 -8.13 17.23 -19.83
N LEU A 885 -7.70 16.72 -18.66
CA LEU A 885 -7.03 17.53 -17.63
C LEU A 885 -5.70 18.08 -18.19
N GLY A 886 -5.52 19.40 -18.07
CA GLY A 886 -4.34 20.09 -18.56
C GLY A 886 -3.09 19.78 -17.74
N VAL A 887 -1.95 19.65 -18.42
CA VAL A 887 -0.64 19.48 -17.78
C VAL A 887 0.02 20.85 -17.64
N ARG A 888 0.73 21.12 -16.54
CA ARG A 888 1.47 22.39 -16.43
C ARG A 888 2.70 22.37 -17.36
N PRO A 889 3.10 23.50 -17.96
CA PRO A 889 4.46 23.67 -18.44
C PRO A 889 5.50 23.54 -17.32
N GLN A 890 6.74 23.23 -17.70
CA GLN A 890 7.85 23.17 -16.75
C GLN A 890 8.09 24.55 -16.12
N ARG A 891 8.24 24.61 -14.80
CA ARG A 891 8.44 25.86 -14.04
C ARG A 891 9.90 26.28 -14.07
N VAL A 892 10.36 26.72 -15.24
CA VAL A 892 11.75 27.16 -15.45
C VAL A 892 11.95 28.67 -15.27
N TRP A 893 10.88 29.47 -15.21
CA TRP A 893 10.99 30.93 -15.05
C TRP A 893 10.99 31.35 -13.58
N LYS A 894 11.91 32.24 -13.24
CA LYS A 894 11.95 32.95 -11.96
C LYS A 894 12.08 34.44 -12.23
N SER A 895 11.02 35.20 -11.92
CA SER A 895 10.97 36.64 -12.24
C SER A 895 11.30 36.92 -13.72
N GLY A 896 10.64 36.21 -14.63
CA GLY A 896 10.75 36.44 -16.08
C GLY A 896 12.08 36.03 -16.73
N VAL A 897 12.96 35.29 -16.04
CA VAL A 897 14.21 34.74 -16.59
C VAL A 897 14.32 33.24 -16.29
N GLU A 898 15.00 32.49 -17.16
CA GLU A 898 15.26 31.07 -16.96
C GLU A 898 16.14 30.80 -15.72
N ASP A 899 15.75 29.82 -14.91
CA ASP A 899 16.48 29.41 -13.72
C ASP A 899 17.63 28.46 -14.09
N THR A 900 18.85 28.97 -14.02
CA THR A 900 20.08 28.20 -14.29
C THR A 900 20.25 26.96 -13.40
N GLN A 901 19.64 26.91 -12.21
CA GLN A 901 19.69 25.72 -11.35
C GLN A 901 18.85 24.58 -11.93
N VAL A 902 17.70 24.89 -12.52
CA VAL A 902 16.82 23.90 -13.18
C VAL A 902 17.53 23.31 -14.40
N LEU A 903 18.19 24.13 -15.21
CA LEU A 903 18.96 23.67 -16.37
C LEU A 903 20.14 22.76 -15.96
N ALA A 904 20.88 23.15 -14.90
CA ALA A 904 21.96 22.32 -14.36
C ALA A 904 21.43 20.99 -13.79
N GLY A 905 20.27 21.02 -13.13
CA GLY A 905 19.61 19.83 -12.59
C GLY A 905 19.15 18.86 -13.66
N SER A 906 18.60 19.35 -14.78
CA SER A 906 18.24 18.51 -15.93
C SER A 906 19.44 17.75 -16.47
N ALA A 907 20.60 18.40 -16.58
CA ALA A 907 21.82 17.74 -17.03
C ALA A 907 22.27 16.65 -16.03
N LYS A 908 22.10 16.88 -14.72
CA LYS A 908 22.41 15.88 -13.69
C LYS A 908 21.47 14.69 -13.70
N PHE A 909 20.19 14.91 -13.99
CA PHE A 909 19.20 13.84 -14.16
C PHE A 909 19.61 12.85 -15.26
N GLU A 910 20.09 13.37 -16.39
CA GLU A 910 20.62 12.56 -17.49
C GLU A 910 21.96 11.91 -17.13
N GLU A 911 22.89 12.66 -16.53
CA GLU A 911 24.25 12.17 -16.20
C GLU A 911 24.26 10.97 -15.25
N ILE A 912 23.31 10.91 -14.31
CA ILE A 912 23.24 9.83 -13.31
C ILE A 912 22.32 8.67 -13.71
N GLY A 913 21.76 8.68 -14.92
CA GLY A 913 20.95 7.56 -15.44
C GLY A 913 19.49 7.56 -14.97
N CYS A 914 18.94 8.66 -14.46
CA CYS A 914 17.50 8.69 -14.14
C CYS A 914 16.63 8.59 -15.40
N VAL A 915 17.13 9.15 -16.51
CA VAL A 915 16.42 9.20 -17.80
C VAL A 915 16.24 7.84 -18.46
N ASP A 916 17.01 6.84 -18.04
CA ASP A 916 17.01 5.50 -18.64
C ASP A 916 15.67 4.76 -18.39
N CYS A 917 14.98 5.05 -17.28
CA CYS A 917 13.59 4.62 -17.02
C CYS A 917 12.60 5.80 -17.12
N HIS A 918 13.01 7.00 -16.69
CA HIS A 918 12.19 8.20 -16.79
C HIS A 918 12.39 8.92 -18.14
N THR A 919 12.05 8.21 -19.22
CA THR A 919 12.20 8.68 -20.60
C THR A 919 11.53 10.03 -20.81
N LYS A 920 12.31 11.01 -21.27
CA LYS A 920 11.91 12.42 -21.32
C LYS A 920 10.70 12.69 -22.21
N THR A 921 10.66 12.12 -23.42
CA THR A 921 9.79 12.59 -24.50
C THR A 921 9.09 11.44 -25.22
N PHE A 922 7.82 11.63 -25.55
CA PHE A 922 7.11 10.80 -26.51
C PHE A 922 6.42 11.65 -27.57
N GLN A 923 6.16 11.03 -28.72
CA GLN A 923 5.22 11.51 -29.72
C GLN A 923 3.91 10.73 -29.57
N THR A 924 2.79 11.41 -29.36
CA THR A 924 1.50 10.73 -29.29
C THR A 924 1.03 10.30 -30.68
N SER A 925 0.30 9.18 -30.72
CA SER A 925 -0.28 8.58 -31.92
C SER A 925 -1.29 9.52 -32.60
N GLU A 926 -1.37 9.46 -33.92
CA GLU A 926 -2.40 10.15 -34.72
C GLU A 926 -3.78 9.49 -34.64
N PHE A 927 -3.88 8.28 -34.11
CA PHE A 927 -5.10 7.46 -34.13
C PHE A 927 -5.97 7.58 -32.88
N HIS A 928 -5.52 8.29 -31.85
CA HIS A 928 -6.30 8.48 -30.64
C HIS A 928 -7.60 9.25 -30.97
N PRO A 929 -8.78 8.84 -30.46
CA PRO A 929 -10.06 9.43 -30.86
C PRO A 929 -10.15 10.92 -30.55
N LEU A 930 -9.53 11.36 -29.44
CA LEU A 930 -9.55 12.75 -29.00
C LEU A 930 -8.52 13.59 -29.75
N ALA A 931 -8.96 14.74 -30.25
CA ALA A 931 -8.10 15.67 -30.98
C ALA A 931 -7.08 16.37 -30.07
N GLU A 932 -7.43 16.55 -28.81
CA GLU A 932 -6.66 17.28 -27.81
C GLU A 932 -5.32 16.64 -27.49
N VAL A 933 -5.24 15.31 -27.56
CA VAL A 933 -4.09 14.52 -27.08
C VAL A 933 -3.34 13.80 -28.19
N ARG A 934 -3.90 13.73 -29.40
CA ARG A 934 -3.28 13.03 -30.54
C ARG A 934 -2.22 13.88 -31.24
N ASN A 935 -1.29 13.20 -31.93
CA ASN A 935 -0.30 13.79 -32.82
C ASN A 935 0.46 15.02 -32.24
N GLN A 936 0.96 14.93 -31.00
CA GLN A 936 1.80 15.97 -30.41
C GLN A 936 2.98 15.41 -29.62
N THR A 937 4.03 16.21 -29.50
CA THR A 937 5.18 15.90 -28.65
C THR A 937 4.85 16.26 -27.20
N ILE A 938 5.14 15.35 -26.28
CA ILE A 938 4.90 15.49 -24.84
C ILE A 938 6.17 15.14 -24.05
N HIS A 939 6.29 15.65 -22.82
CA HIS A 939 7.44 15.39 -21.95
C HIS A 939 7.03 14.81 -20.58
N PRO A 940 6.62 13.52 -20.52
CA PRO A 940 6.08 12.92 -19.31
C PRO A 940 7.13 12.40 -18.32
N TYR A 941 8.38 12.17 -18.76
CA TYR A 941 9.45 11.59 -17.94
C TYR A 941 9.08 10.22 -17.35
N THR A 942 8.74 9.28 -18.22
CA THR A 942 8.37 7.88 -17.92
C THR A 942 8.49 7.11 -19.22
N ASP A 943 8.88 5.84 -19.17
CA ASP A 943 8.80 4.89 -20.29
C ASP A 943 7.54 4.02 -20.25
N MET A 944 6.75 4.11 -19.17
CA MET A 944 5.55 3.32 -18.88
C MET A 944 5.79 1.82 -18.70
N LEU A 945 7.05 1.39 -18.56
CA LEU A 945 7.43 -0.01 -18.35
C LEU A 945 7.49 -0.35 -16.85
N LEU A 946 7.44 -1.64 -16.56
CA LEU A 946 7.72 -2.22 -15.25
C LEU A 946 9.23 -2.34 -15.05
N HIS A 947 9.69 -2.00 -13.85
CA HIS A 947 11.09 -2.16 -13.42
C HIS A 947 11.15 -2.76 -12.04
N ASP A 948 12.11 -3.65 -11.80
CA ASP A 948 12.41 -4.14 -10.46
C ASP A 948 13.04 -3.02 -9.61
N MET A 949 12.30 -2.54 -8.62
CA MET A 949 12.75 -1.49 -7.69
C MET A 949 13.42 -2.04 -6.42
N GLY A 950 13.65 -3.36 -6.40
CA GLY A 950 14.34 -4.08 -5.34
C GLY A 950 13.48 -4.40 -4.12
N PRO A 951 14.01 -5.21 -3.18
CA PRO A 951 13.26 -5.72 -2.03
C PRO A 951 12.80 -4.63 -1.07
N GLY A 952 13.47 -3.46 -1.09
CA GLY A 952 13.05 -2.31 -0.29
C GLY A 952 11.66 -1.82 -0.65
N LEU A 953 11.28 -1.87 -1.93
CA LEU A 953 9.97 -1.43 -2.43
C LEU A 953 9.07 -2.58 -2.85
N ALA A 954 9.45 -3.83 -2.61
CA ALA A 954 8.62 -4.97 -2.91
C ALA A 954 7.40 -5.03 -1.98
N ASP A 955 6.23 -5.32 -2.56
CA ASP A 955 5.10 -5.90 -1.84
C ASP A 955 5.09 -7.42 -2.04
N ASN A 956 4.14 -8.13 -1.42
CA ASN A 956 3.99 -9.57 -1.58
C ASN A 956 2.81 -9.96 -2.49
N LEU A 957 2.32 -9.03 -3.34
CA LEU A 957 1.20 -9.27 -4.25
C LEU A 957 1.51 -8.79 -5.67
N GLY A 958 1.67 -9.73 -6.59
CA GLY A 958 1.81 -9.45 -8.03
C GLY A 958 0.53 -8.89 -8.67
N GLU A 959 0.66 -8.37 -9.89
CA GLU A 959 -0.49 -7.95 -10.71
C GLU A 959 -0.24 -8.15 -12.20
N GLY A 960 -1.07 -8.98 -12.83
CA GLY A 960 -0.91 -9.28 -14.26
C GLY A 960 0.38 -10.06 -14.49
N LEU A 961 1.32 -9.48 -15.25
CA LEU A 961 2.67 -10.02 -15.40
C LEU A 961 3.72 -9.44 -14.41
N ALA A 962 3.33 -8.48 -13.56
CA ALA A 962 4.23 -7.86 -12.60
C ALA A 962 4.34 -8.69 -11.32
N ASN A 963 5.56 -8.89 -10.83
CA ASN A 963 5.83 -9.47 -9.52
C ASN A 963 5.71 -8.42 -8.39
N GLY A 964 6.12 -8.78 -7.17
CA GLY A 964 6.05 -7.93 -5.98
C GLY A 964 6.93 -6.67 -6.01
N SER A 965 8.10 -6.74 -6.65
CA SER A 965 9.09 -5.65 -6.71
C SER A 965 9.04 -4.83 -7.99
N GLU A 966 8.28 -5.28 -8.99
CA GLU A 966 8.08 -4.57 -10.25
C GLU A 966 7.04 -3.46 -10.13
N TRP A 967 7.47 -2.24 -10.47
CA TRP A 967 6.61 -1.05 -10.48
C TRP A 967 6.70 -0.34 -11.82
N ARG A 968 5.57 0.20 -12.28
CA ARG A 968 5.54 1.04 -13.46
C ARG A 968 6.18 2.39 -13.16
N THR A 969 7.06 2.88 -14.02
CA THR A 969 7.58 4.26 -13.91
C THR A 969 6.43 5.25 -13.93
N THR A 970 6.32 6.12 -12.91
CA THR A 970 5.27 7.16 -12.90
C THR A 970 5.72 8.38 -13.71
N PRO A 971 4.82 9.08 -14.43
CA PRO A 971 5.18 10.34 -15.08
C PRO A 971 5.61 11.37 -14.03
N LEU A 972 6.69 12.12 -14.29
CA LEU A 972 7.20 13.11 -13.35
C LEU A 972 6.58 14.51 -13.51
N TRP A 973 5.77 14.76 -14.54
CA TRP A 973 5.04 16.03 -14.64
C TRP A 973 4.16 16.27 -13.38
N GLY A 974 4.09 17.52 -12.92
CA GLY A 974 3.37 17.88 -11.69
C GLY A 974 4.05 17.47 -10.38
N LEU A 975 5.24 16.85 -10.41
CA LEU A 975 5.93 16.39 -9.18
C LEU A 975 6.13 17.51 -8.16
N GLY A 976 6.60 18.69 -8.58
CA GLY A 976 6.86 19.79 -7.64
C GLY A 976 5.61 20.52 -7.14
N LEU A 977 4.41 20.22 -7.67
CA LEU A 977 3.13 20.76 -7.17
C LEU A 977 2.34 19.76 -6.35
N SER A 978 2.70 18.48 -6.43
CA SER A 978 1.95 17.38 -5.80
C SER A 978 1.72 17.67 -4.31
N ALA A 979 2.74 18.23 -3.67
CA ALA A 979 2.70 18.85 -2.35
C ALA A 979 1.46 19.72 -2.07
N CYS A 980 1.36 20.81 -2.83
CA CYS A 980 0.37 21.86 -2.66
C CYS A 980 -1.03 21.32 -3.02
N VAL A 981 -1.13 20.49 -4.06
CA VAL A 981 -2.41 19.89 -4.47
C VAL A 981 -2.95 18.94 -3.40
N THR A 982 -2.10 18.02 -2.94
CA THR A 982 -2.46 16.98 -1.97
C THR A 982 -2.84 17.58 -0.62
N SER A 983 -2.09 18.56 -0.12
CA SER A 983 -2.26 19.07 1.25
C SER A 983 -2.74 20.52 1.34
N GLY A 984 -3.09 21.12 0.20
CA GLY A 984 -3.46 22.52 0.10
C GLY A 984 -2.29 23.47 0.34
N VAL A 985 -2.66 24.71 0.63
CA VAL A 985 -1.76 25.81 0.96
C VAL A 985 -2.14 26.42 2.31
N THR A 986 -1.15 26.94 3.02
CA THR A 986 -1.35 27.79 4.19
C THR A 986 -1.31 29.25 3.81
N ASN A 987 -2.03 30.09 4.55
CA ASN A 987 -2.24 31.51 4.24
C ASN A 987 -2.94 31.79 2.88
N PRO A 988 -4.05 31.09 2.54
CA PRO A 988 -4.77 31.27 1.28
C PRO A 988 -5.60 32.57 1.26
N THR A 989 -5.17 33.60 1.98
CA THR A 989 -5.72 34.98 1.93
C THR A 989 -4.61 36.03 2.05
N GLY A 990 -3.33 35.61 1.99
CA GLY A 990 -2.15 36.45 2.11
C GLY A 990 -1.92 37.39 0.93
N ALA A 991 -0.94 38.29 1.06
CA ALA A 991 -0.45 39.07 -0.06
C ALA A 991 0.34 38.15 -1.03
N GLU A 992 0.61 38.63 -2.26
CA GLU A 992 1.40 37.93 -3.30
C GLU A 992 2.51 37.01 -2.77
N GLY A 993 2.46 35.73 -3.12
CA GLY A 993 3.58 34.81 -2.89
C GLY A 993 3.74 34.33 -1.45
N ASP A 994 2.82 34.65 -0.54
CA ASP A 994 2.84 34.18 0.85
C ASP A 994 2.14 32.83 1.04
N GLU A 995 1.61 32.20 -0.02
CA GLU A 995 1.06 30.85 0.03
C GLU A 995 2.18 29.82 0.15
N ILE A 996 2.16 29.07 1.24
CA ILE A 996 3.15 28.04 1.51
C ILE A 996 2.45 26.70 1.43
N CYS A 997 2.90 25.86 0.50
CA CYS A 997 2.42 24.49 0.38
C CYS A 997 2.59 23.77 1.71
N THR A 998 1.50 23.19 2.21
CA THR A 998 1.53 22.47 3.47
C THR A 998 2.43 21.24 3.30
N PRO A 999 3.41 20.99 4.19
CA PRO A 999 4.53 20.08 3.92
C PRO A 999 4.19 18.58 3.99
N HIS A 1000 2.91 18.20 3.92
CA HIS A 1000 2.53 16.79 3.91
C HIS A 1000 2.61 16.26 2.47
N HIS A 1001 3.56 15.36 2.24
CA HIS A 1001 3.77 14.74 0.95
C HIS A 1001 3.77 13.22 1.11
N ALA A 1002 3.30 12.55 0.07
CA ALA A 1002 3.32 11.11 -0.04
C ALA A 1002 3.94 10.78 -1.40
N TYR A 1003 5.13 10.18 -1.39
CA TYR A 1003 5.78 9.68 -2.60
C TYR A 1003 5.90 8.17 -2.55
N LEU A 1004 6.03 7.56 -3.74
CA LEU A 1004 6.02 6.11 -3.97
C LEU A 1004 4.62 5.50 -3.77
N HIS A 1005 4.51 4.20 -4.06
CA HIS A 1005 3.22 3.50 -4.12
C HIS A 1005 2.47 3.48 -2.78
N ASP A 1006 3.18 3.61 -1.66
CA ASP A 1006 2.64 3.52 -0.30
C ASP A 1006 3.00 4.76 0.53
N GLY A 1007 3.28 5.91 -0.09
CA GLY A 1007 3.51 7.17 0.62
C GLY A 1007 4.67 7.19 1.62
N ARG A 1008 5.55 6.17 1.65
CA ARG A 1008 6.58 6.04 2.70
C ARG A 1008 7.60 7.17 2.69
N ALA A 1009 7.90 7.70 1.51
CA ALA A 1009 8.90 8.74 1.31
C ALA A 1009 8.32 10.13 1.60
N ARG A 1010 8.97 10.85 2.52
CA ARG A 1010 8.57 12.19 2.99
C ARG A 1010 9.03 13.31 2.06
N SER A 1011 9.95 13.02 1.13
CA SER A 1011 10.50 13.99 0.20
C SER A 1011 10.90 13.33 -1.13
N ILE A 1012 11.10 14.15 -2.17
CA ILE A 1012 11.67 13.70 -3.46
C ILE A 1012 13.04 13.05 -3.24
N GLU A 1013 13.85 13.58 -2.32
CA GLU A 1013 15.16 13.00 -2.00
C GLU A 1013 15.03 11.62 -1.35
N GLU A 1014 14.11 11.45 -0.39
CA GLU A 1014 13.84 10.12 0.18
C GLU A 1014 13.31 9.16 -0.88
N ALA A 1015 12.46 9.63 -1.80
CA ALA A 1015 11.97 8.82 -2.91
C ALA A 1015 13.15 8.31 -3.75
N ILE A 1016 14.10 9.17 -4.13
CA ILE A 1016 15.34 8.77 -4.83
C ILE A 1016 16.12 7.73 -4.01
N LEU A 1017 16.28 7.95 -2.69
CA LEU A 1017 17.05 7.06 -1.83
C LEU A 1017 16.40 5.67 -1.61
N TRP A 1018 15.09 5.55 -1.86
CA TRP A 1018 14.35 4.30 -1.84
C TRP A 1018 14.50 3.48 -3.13
N HIS A 1019 14.95 4.07 -4.24
CA HIS A 1019 15.14 3.34 -5.50
C HIS A 1019 16.31 2.35 -5.35
N GLY A 1020 15.98 1.06 -5.31
CA GLY A 1020 16.93 -0.06 -5.39
C GLY A 1020 16.77 -0.83 -6.70
N GLY A 1021 17.12 -2.11 -6.70
CA GLY A 1021 16.98 -2.98 -7.87
C GLY A 1021 17.72 -2.43 -9.09
N GLU A 1022 17.03 -2.33 -10.22
CA GLU A 1022 17.54 -1.76 -11.48
C GLU A 1022 18.04 -0.31 -11.31
N SER A 1023 17.46 0.44 -10.38
CA SER A 1023 17.81 1.84 -10.12
C SER A 1023 18.94 2.05 -9.09
N GLU A 1024 19.51 0.99 -8.52
CA GLU A 1024 20.52 1.09 -7.44
C GLU A 1024 21.78 1.88 -7.89
N ASN A 1025 22.16 1.75 -9.17
CA ASN A 1025 23.29 2.48 -9.74
C ASN A 1025 23.02 4.01 -9.74
N SER A 1026 21.85 4.43 -10.22
CA SER A 1026 21.43 5.83 -10.24
C SER A 1026 21.35 6.42 -8.82
N THR A 1027 20.85 5.65 -7.85
CA THR A 1027 20.84 6.01 -6.43
C THR A 1027 22.25 6.18 -5.86
N THR A 1028 23.18 5.29 -6.23
CA THR A 1028 24.58 5.39 -5.81
C THR A 1028 25.25 6.63 -6.39
N LEU A 1029 25.01 6.94 -7.66
CA LEU A 1029 25.51 8.14 -8.31
C LEU A 1029 24.91 9.41 -7.69
N TYR A 1030 23.62 9.42 -7.37
CA TYR A 1030 22.98 10.51 -6.63
C TYR A 1030 23.68 10.76 -5.29
N LYS A 1031 23.91 9.71 -4.49
CA LYS A 1031 24.59 9.82 -3.18
C LYS A 1031 25.98 10.46 -3.32
N ALA A 1032 26.67 10.19 -4.43
CA ALA A 1032 28.01 10.71 -4.75
C ALA A 1032 28.04 12.16 -5.28
N LEU A 1033 26.89 12.73 -5.69
CA LEU A 1033 26.81 14.12 -6.12
C LEU A 1033 27.19 15.10 -5.00
N SER A 1034 27.73 16.26 -5.38
CA SER A 1034 27.95 17.37 -4.46
C SER A 1034 26.61 17.93 -3.95
N ASP A 1035 26.59 18.58 -2.78
CA ASP A 1035 25.36 19.21 -2.26
C ASP A 1035 24.76 20.23 -3.24
N SER A 1036 25.61 20.92 -4.01
CA SER A 1036 25.17 21.85 -5.05
C SER A 1036 24.50 21.14 -6.23
N ASP A 1037 25.03 19.99 -6.64
CA ASP A 1037 24.45 19.20 -7.74
C ASP A 1037 23.15 18.51 -7.30
N LYS A 1038 23.09 18.01 -6.06
CA LYS A 1038 21.84 17.50 -5.46
C LYS A 1038 20.77 18.59 -5.41
N ALA A 1039 21.12 19.79 -4.96
CA ALA A 1039 20.20 20.92 -4.95
C ALA A 1039 19.71 21.30 -6.34
N ALA A 1040 20.58 21.27 -7.36
CA ALA A 1040 20.21 21.52 -8.75
C ALA A 1040 19.27 20.43 -9.28
N LEU A 1041 19.56 19.15 -9.07
CA LEU A 1041 18.69 18.04 -9.46
C LEU A 1041 17.31 18.14 -8.81
N LEU A 1042 17.25 18.41 -7.50
CA LEU A 1042 15.98 18.60 -6.80
C LEU A 1042 15.24 19.86 -7.26
N SER A 1043 15.95 20.92 -7.70
CA SER A 1043 15.32 22.09 -8.33
C SER A 1043 14.69 21.73 -9.67
N PHE A 1044 15.38 20.92 -10.49
CA PHE A 1044 14.81 20.39 -11.73
C PHE A 1044 13.57 19.53 -11.49
N LEU A 1045 13.61 18.56 -10.57
CA LEU A 1045 12.46 17.72 -10.25
C LEU A 1045 11.28 18.52 -9.68
N ARG A 1046 11.56 19.59 -8.91
CA ARG A 1046 10.55 20.55 -8.46
C ARG A 1046 10.07 21.51 -9.53
N SER A 1047 10.68 21.55 -10.71
CA SER A 1047 10.21 22.36 -11.84
C SER A 1047 9.20 21.62 -12.70
N LEU A 1048 9.27 20.28 -12.72
CA LEU A 1048 8.26 19.40 -13.29
C LEU A 1048 6.97 19.49 -12.47
#